data_AF-A0AAU9WTP9-F1
#
_entry.id   AF-A0AAU9WTP9-F1
#
_cell.length_a   1.000
_cell.length_b   1.000
_cell.length_c   1.000
_cell.angle_alpha   90.00
_cell.angle_beta   90.00
_cell.angle_gamma   90.00
#
_symmetry.space_group_name_H-M   'P 1'
#
loop_
_entity.id
_entity.type
_entity.pdbx_description
1 polymer ?
#
loop_
_entity_poly.entity_id
_entity_poly.type
_entity_poly.pdbx_seq_one_letter_code
_entity_poly.pdbx_strand_id
1 'polypeptide(L)'
;MKHTRHWLSHGKGRRDSIMNLSRDYRSIIEGLQDIVSLLEDQLRPLVQSELSVLGDVLYRPELMFPQQSEAWHKSKSGGFVSRLITHAKQLLEDNEEALCVRVLQTIKGMMARDIDFGEKGDGLRSSLLGRYFGTNYHFRIGRDANSKSVIDSNSKKTASQMVNSGPGAEMLSRAGVTLCEMQGRLDKCGASDLIIDLIMVQPNLRVFLEILELAIALLEGGNNSIQKSLLHRFTNGKCEEFFRYIYDKMRDAEAEIRATITVQTTESSVAKKSDKDVSHAKTADGRRGTVFGGRRDTLIAGQRSMMGISEDVKEQLSDAAMHTGKAYAAVRRGRDPDAEVEASRPMPNSSLFGTDLQSASGKHEVKTMSPEVLVMKPILRFLQLLCENHNRDLQNYIRKQDHSKTNYNLVHETLQFLDCICGSTSGGLGLLGLYINESNVGLINQCLESLTEYCQGPCHENQTAIALHESNGIDIVIALVLNDINPLGRQRMDLVLELKNNASKTLLAVMESRLDTENAERILYNMTPQQLVDVCKQAYNQEDLEDENECEVSCRDVGHNIFILAHQLSHQNKDLASLLKPSASAESDEMHGDSALEYYAKHTAQIEIVRRDRTMEQIVFPVPNICEFLTPESKIDAYQTCERDDQNSKISDFFDRTEELFREMQWQKKLRGNYRFLFGVSSRMTLWEQISINLAILINLLVAFFYPFSDGPGELDGRLSVLVWLAMIVSFVIIVTFPRPSGIRTFVGSTILRLIFSVGLEPTLKILGLATVVLKAIFIVSYVGNRGTFDHNVRRLLSDRNLVLHLMYFTFGFLGLTLHTFFYSILLLDVIFREDTLLNVIKSVTRNGRSIILTAVLALILVYMFSIIGFLFLKDDFLVETDPTPSLKLASSATCDADKSCEGSISLSETSSEGDDSIKERACETLIMCIITTLNQGLRNGGGIGDVLRRPSMKENMFVGRVVYDLLFFFVVIIIVLNLIFGVIIDTFADLRSEKQNKEEVLKNTCFICGLDRSAFDNKVVSFDEHINSEHNMWHYLYFIVLLKVKDTTEFTGPESYVSLMVKEHDLDWFPRMRAMSLAIDEGESEQSEIKNLQEKLESTTRLVYTLSQQLTDLKEQMTEHRKQRQRIGLLGPHSASALNNSLTTNNFKI
;
A
#
# COMPACT_ATOMS: atom_id res chain seq x y z
N MET A 1 -45.02 21.20 -90.88
CA MET A 1 -44.05 21.92 -91.74
C MET A 1 -43.63 23.20 -91.03
N LYS A 2 -42.32 23.48 -90.97
CA LYS A 2 -41.66 24.80 -91.05
C LYS A 2 -42.54 26.04 -90.69
N HIS A 3 -42.18 26.97 -89.81
CA HIS A 3 -40.88 27.62 -89.70
C HIS A 3 -40.83 28.47 -88.41
N THR A 4 -39.91 28.09 -87.52
CA THR A 4 -39.11 28.99 -86.69
C THR A 4 -38.23 29.85 -87.59
N ARG A 5 -38.03 31.12 -87.24
CA ARG A 5 -36.79 31.95 -87.38
C ARG A 5 -37.11 33.39 -87.77
N HIS A 6 -37.49 34.23 -86.79
CA HIS A 6 -37.04 35.63 -86.79
C HIS A 6 -37.12 36.42 -85.45
N TRP A 7 -37.32 35.78 -84.29
CA TRP A 7 -37.51 36.50 -83.01
C TRP A 7 -36.63 36.00 -81.84
N LEU A 8 -35.42 35.50 -82.12
CA LEU A 8 -34.48 34.99 -81.10
C LEU A 8 -33.15 35.77 -81.06
N SER A 9 -33.20 37.06 -80.75
CA SER A 9 -31.97 37.81 -80.36
C SER A 9 -32.08 38.68 -79.11
N HIS A 10 -33.20 38.67 -78.37
CA HIS A 10 -33.34 39.45 -77.12
C HIS A 10 -33.78 38.65 -75.89
N GLY A 11 -33.54 37.34 -75.87
CA GLY A 11 -33.93 36.45 -74.77
C GLY A 11 -32.81 35.89 -73.89
N LYS A 12 -31.57 36.42 -73.96
CA LYS A 12 -30.42 35.85 -73.21
C LYS A 12 -30.05 36.58 -71.91
N GLY A 13 -30.65 37.73 -71.60
CA GLY A 13 -30.31 38.51 -70.39
C GLY A 13 -31.15 38.21 -69.13
N ARG A 14 -32.16 37.33 -69.20
CA ARG A 14 -33.17 37.18 -68.13
C ARG A 14 -33.19 35.83 -67.40
N ARG A 15 -32.41 34.84 -67.83
CA ARG A 15 -32.26 33.55 -67.12
C ARG A 15 -31.07 33.54 -66.15
N ASP A 16 -29.99 34.25 -66.50
CA ASP A 16 -28.82 34.40 -65.61
C ASP A 16 -29.15 35.24 -64.36
N SER A 17 -30.07 36.19 -64.47
CA SER A 17 -30.52 37.04 -63.35
C SER A 17 -31.38 36.30 -62.32
N ILE A 18 -32.12 35.25 -62.70
CA ILE A 18 -32.94 34.46 -61.75
C ILE A 18 -32.10 33.39 -61.05
N MET A 19 -31.13 32.78 -61.75
CA MET A 19 -30.18 31.85 -61.12
C MET A 19 -29.19 32.57 -60.20
N ASN A 20 -28.71 33.76 -60.57
CA ASN A 20 -27.89 34.61 -59.69
C ASN A 20 -28.68 35.03 -58.44
N LEU A 21 -29.95 35.43 -58.59
CA LEU A 21 -30.79 35.77 -57.43
C LEU A 21 -30.93 34.57 -56.47
N SER A 22 -31.16 33.35 -56.97
CA SER A 22 -31.26 32.15 -56.12
C SER A 22 -29.94 31.77 -55.43
N ARG A 23 -28.80 32.08 -56.06
CA ARG A 23 -27.45 31.84 -55.52
C ARG A 23 -27.10 32.90 -54.47
N ASP A 24 -27.51 34.15 -54.70
CA ASP A 24 -27.39 35.25 -53.75
C ASP A 24 -28.25 35.00 -52.50
N TYR A 25 -29.49 34.51 -52.66
CA TYR A 25 -30.33 34.11 -51.51
C TYR A 25 -29.72 32.95 -50.71
N ARG A 26 -29.15 31.94 -51.37
CA ARG A 26 -28.47 30.83 -50.70
C ARG A 26 -27.20 31.29 -49.97
N SER A 27 -26.41 32.17 -50.59
CA SER A 27 -25.24 32.79 -49.97
C SER A 27 -25.61 33.68 -48.76
N ILE A 28 -26.76 34.35 -48.80
CA ILE A 28 -27.29 35.10 -47.65
C ILE A 28 -27.70 34.15 -46.53
N ILE A 29 -28.33 33.02 -46.83
CA ILE A 29 -28.73 32.01 -45.82
C ILE A 29 -27.50 31.35 -45.21
N GLU A 30 -26.53 30.92 -46.04
CA GLU A 30 -25.27 30.34 -45.58
C GLU A 30 -24.50 31.35 -44.72
N GLY A 31 -24.40 32.62 -45.15
CA GLY A 31 -23.80 33.69 -44.35
C GLY A 31 -24.55 33.99 -43.04
N LEU A 32 -25.87 33.85 -43.02
CA LEU A 32 -26.66 34.02 -41.79
C LEU A 32 -26.52 32.82 -40.85
N GLN A 33 -26.42 31.60 -41.39
CA GLN A 33 -26.12 30.40 -40.61
C GLN A 33 -24.71 30.46 -40.00
N ASP A 34 -23.72 30.96 -40.74
CA ASP A 34 -22.35 31.16 -40.24
C ASP A 34 -22.30 32.23 -39.14
N ILE A 35 -23.10 33.30 -39.25
CA ILE A 35 -23.21 34.31 -38.19
C ILE A 35 -23.92 33.73 -36.96
N VAL A 36 -24.99 32.95 -37.14
CA VAL A 36 -25.72 32.32 -36.03
C VAL A 36 -24.84 31.31 -35.31
N SER A 37 -24.12 30.45 -36.03
CA SER A 37 -23.20 29.48 -35.41
C SER A 37 -22.06 30.17 -34.66
N LEU A 38 -21.46 31.23 -35.23
CA LEU A 38 -20.44 32.02 -34.56
C LEU A 38 -20.97 32.72 -33.30
N LEU A 39 -22.20 33.25 -33.35
CA LEU A 39 -22.85 33.85 -32.19
C LEU A 39 -23.17 32.81 -31.12
N GLU A 40 -23.68 31.64 -31.50
CA GLU A 40 -23.93 30.54 -30.56
C GLU A 40 -22.65 30.10 -29.87
N ASP A 41 -21.54 29.92 -30.61
CA ASP A 41 -20.25 29.54 -30.04
C ASP A 41 -19.69 30.61 -29.09
N GLN A 42 -19.83 31.90 -29.44
CA GLN A 42 -19.36 32.99 -28.57
C GLN A 42 -20.26 33.23 -27.35
N LEU A 43 -21.56 33.03 -27.47
CA LEU A 43 -22.53 33.27 -26.40
C LEU A 43 -22.70 32.06 -25.48
N ARG A 44 -22.49 30.83 -25.95
CA ARG A 44 -22.62 29.61 -25.14
C ARG A 44 -21.91 29.68 -23.77
N PRO A 45 -20.61 30.05 -23.67
CA PRO A 45 -19.94 30.16 -22.37
C PRO A 45 -20.53 31.29 -21.50
N LEU A 46 -21.02 32.37 -22.09
CA LEU A 46 -21.68 33.47 -21.37
C LEU A 46 -23.03 33.03 -20.81
N VAL A 47 -23.84 32.32 -21.60
CA VAL A 47 -25.14 31.77 -21.17
C VAL A 47 -24.95 30.75 -20.05
N GLN A 48 -23.96 29.85 -20.18
CA GLN A 48 -23.61 28.91 -19.11
C GLN A 48 -23.17 29.63 -17.83
N SER A 49 -22.37 30.70 -17.96
CA SER A 49 -21.96 31.52 -16.82
C SER A 49 -23.16 32.22 -16.17
N GLU A 50 -24.13 32.72 -16.93
CA GLU A 50 -25.35 33.35 -16.42
C GLU A 50 -26.23 32.34 -15.66
N LEU A 51 -26.43 31.15 -16.24
CA LEU A 51 -27.16 30.06 -15.59
C LEU A 51 -26.46 29.60 -14.30
N SER A 52 -25.12 29.62 -14.26
CA SER A 52 -24.36 29.28 -13.05
C SER A 52 -24.62 30.24 -11.88
N VAL A 53 -24.92 31.52 -12.16
CA VAL A 53 -25.22 32.50 -11.09
C VAL A 53 -26.45 32.09 -10.28
N LEU A 54 -27.42 31.41 -10.89
CA LEU A 54 -28.60 30.92 -10.18
C LEU A 54 -28.21 29.92 -9.07
N GLY A 55 -27.27 29.02 -9.35
CA GLY A 55 -26.73 28.10 -8.33
C GLY A 55 -26.04 28.87 -7.19
N ASP A 56 -25.31 29.94 -7.51
CA ASP A 56 -24.64 30.79 -6.51
C ASP A 56 -25.66 31.53 -5.62
N VAL A 57 -26.79 31.95 -6.19
CA VAL A 57 -27.92 32.52 -5.45
C VAL A 57 -28.55 31.52 -4.49
N LEU A 58 -28.68 30.27 -4.92
CA LEU A 58 -29.26 29.20 -4.09
C LEU A 58 -28.32 28.68 -3.00
N TYR A 59 -27.00 28.87 -3.13
CA TYR A 59 -26.05 28.56 -2.05
C TYR A 59 -26.23 29.48 -0.83
N ARG A 60 -26.54 30.75 -1.05
CA ARG A 60 -26.70 31.77 0.00
C ARG A 60 -27.89 32.70 -0.28
N PRO A 61 -29.13 32.18 -0.28
CA PRO A 61 -30.33 32.96 -0.59
C PRO A 61 -30.55 34.10 0.41
N GLU A 62 -30.01 34.00 1.63
CA GLU A 62 -30.08 35.04 2.65
C GLU A 62 -29.43 36.37 2.22
N LEU A 63 -28.48 36.36 1.28
CA LEU A 63 -27.82 37.58 0.81
C LEU A 63 -28.74 38.47 -0.05
N MET A 64 -29.84 37.93 -0.58
CA MET A 64 -30.85 38.68 -1.33
C MET A 64 -31.78 39.50 -0.42
N PHE A 65 -31.83 39.16 0.88
CA PHE A 65 -32.75 39.78 1.83
C PHE A 65 -32.01 40.71 2.80
N PRO A 66 -32.63 41.80 3.25
CA PRO A 66 -32.08 42.65 4.30
C PRO A 66 -31.75 41.85 5.57
N GLN A 67 -30.59 42.12 6.17
CA GLN A 67 -30.12 41.43 7.37
C GLN A 67 -31.15 41.53 8.51
N GLN A 68 -31.35 40.42 9.23
CA GLN A 68 -32.29 40.28 10.36
C GLN A 68 -33.79 40.35 10.01
N SER A 69 -34.16 40.35 8.72
CA SER A 69 -35.55 40.13 8.33
C SER A 69 -36.00 38.67 8.59
N GLU A 70 -37.30 38.44 8.73
CA GLU A 70 -37.85 37.07 8.84
C GLU A 70 -37.48 36.21 7.62
N ALA A 71 -37.52 36.81 6.42
CA ALA A 71 -37.08 36.18 5.18
C ALA A 71 -35.59 35.81 5.22
N TRP A 72 -34.75 36.66 5.81
CA TRP A 72 -33.32 36.36 6.02
C TRP A 72 -33.13 35.14 6.93
N HIS A 73 -33.84 35.08 8.07
CA HIS A 73 -33.75 33.95 9.00
C HIS A 73 -34.25 32.63 8.38
N LYS A 74 -35.40 32.65 7.67
CA LYS A 74 -35.95 31.48 6.98
C LYS A 74 -35.09 30.99 5.82
N SER A 75 -34.50 31.91 5.06
CA SER A 75 -33.58 31.57 3.97
C SER A 75 -32.27 31.00 4.50
N LYS A 76 -31.71 31.60 5.56
CA LYS A 76 -30.47 31.12 6.22
C LYS A 76 -30.63 29.74 6.86
N SER A 77 -31.82 29.40 7.35
CA SER A 77 -32.11 28.06 7.91
C SER A 77 -32.39 27.00 6.83
N GLY A 78 -32.24 27.31 5.54
CA GLY A 78 -32.51 26.39 4.42
C GLY A 78 -33.98 26.26 4.04
N GLY A 79 -34.87 27.06 4.65
CA GLY A 79 -36.32 26.98 4.41
C GLY A 79 -36.73 27.30 2.98
N PHE A 80 -35.98 28.18 2.29
CA PHE A 80 -36.21 28.48 0.88
C PHE A 80 -35.98 27.26 -0.02
N VAL A 81 -34.83 26.59 0.14
CA VAL A 81 -34.46 25.39 -0.64
C VAL A 81 -35.39 24.23 -0.31
N SER A 82 -35.75 24.03 0.97
CA SER A 82 -36.73 23.01 1.35
C SER A 82 -38.11 23.25 0.74
N ARG A 83 -38.56 24.50 0.64
CA ARG A 83 -39.82 24.83 -0.04
C ARG A 83 -39.74 24.61 -1.54
N LEU A 84 -38.61 24.93 -2.17
CA LEU A 84 -38.35 24.66 -3.58
C LEU A 84 -38.41 23.16 -3.89
N ILE A 85 -37.77 22.34 -3.06
CA ILE A 85 -37.82 20.86 -3.14
C ILE A 85 -39.26 20.36 -3.01
N THR A 86 -40.00 20.85 -2.01
CA THR A 86 -41.41 20.45 -1.82
C THR A 86 -42.29 20.86 -3.00
N HIS A 87 -42.02 22.01 -3.62
CA HIS A 87 -42.79 22.50 -4.75
C HIS A 87 -42.55 21.68 -6.02
N ALA A 88 -41.35 21.12 -6.23
CA ALA A 88 -41.06 20.24 -7.36
C ALA A 88 -42.04 19.04 -7.44
N LYS A 89 -42.46 18.51 -6.28
CA LYS A 89 -43.50 17.48 -6.20
C LYS A 89 -44.86 17.96 -6.70
N GLN A 90 -45.28 19.14 -6.24
CA GLN A 90 -46.56 19.73 -6.67
C GLN A 90 -46.59 20.00 -8.17
N LEU A 91 -45.47 20.46 -8.73
CA LEU A 91 -45.36 20.71 -10.18
C LEU A 91 -45.56 19.44 -11.01
N LEU A 92 -45.10 18.28 -10.53
CA LEU A 92 -45.35 17.01 -11.22
C LEU A 92 -46.82 16.59 -11.09
N GLU A 93 -47.43 16.78 -9.91
CA GLU A 93 -48.87 16.51 -9.69
C GLU A 93 -49.77 17.43 -10.54
N ASP A 94 -49.34 18.68 -10.77
CA ASP A 94 -50.03 19.69 -11.58
C ASP A 94 -49.74 19.55 -13.10
N ASN A 95 -49.00 18.52 -13.53
CA ASN A 95 -48.56 18.26 -14.92
C ASN A 95 -47.66 19.36 -15.54
N GLU A 96 -46.96 20.15 -14.73
CA GLU A 96 -45.96 21.13 -15.19
C GLU A 96 -44.56 20.53 -15.34
N GLU A 97 -44.43 19.49 -16.17
CA GLU A 97 -43.20 18.69 -16.32
C GLU A 97 -41.97 19.51 -16.71
N ALA A 98 -42.13 20.48 -17.62
CA ALA A 98 -41.01 21.31 -18.09
C ALA A 98 -40.44 22.20 -16.98
N LEU A 99 -41.27 22.67 -16.06
CA LEU A 99 -40.83 23.46 -14.91
C LEU A 99 -40.19 22.55 -13.86
N CYS A 100 -40.78 21.37 -13.61
CA CYS A 100 -40.20 20.35 -12.74
C CYS A 100 -38.78 19.97 -13.16
N VAL A 101 -38.56 19.66 -14.45
CA VAL A 101 -37.23 19.37 -15.00
C VAL A 101 -36.23 20.50 -14.74
N ARG A 102 -36.61 21.77 -14.97
CA ARG A 102 -35.72 22.91 -14.70
C ARG A 102 -35.37 23.04 -13.23
N VAL A 103 -36.32 22.77 -12.33
CA VAL A 103 -36.07 22.79 -10.88
C VAL A 103 -35.08 21.69 -10.50
N LEU A 104 -35.27 20.45 -11.00
CA LEU A 104 -34.34 19.34 -10.76
C LEU A 104 -32.93 19.63 -11.28
N GLN A 105 -32.80 20.15 -12.50
CA GLN A 105 -31.53 20.57 -13.09
C GLN A 105 -30.85 21.66 -12.26
N THR A 106 -31.63 22.59 -11.71
CA THR A 106 -31.11 23.67 -10.86
C THR A 106 -30.58 23.12 -9.53
N ILE A 107 -31.30 22.19 -8.88
CA ILE A 107 -30.85 21.55 -7.64
C ILE A 107 -29.59 20.71 -7.91
N LYS A 108 -29.55 19.96 -9.03
CA LYS A 108 -28.35 19.24 -9.47
C LYS A 108 -27.17 20.18 -9.71
N GLY A 109 -27.42 21.34 -10.32
CA GLY A 109 -26.41 22.38 -10.56
C GLY A 109 -25.76 22.95 -9.30
N MET A 110 -26.38 22.80 -8.13
CA MET A 110 -25.79 23.14 -6.83
C MET A 110 -24.72 22.12 -6.36
N MET A 111 -24.64 20.96 -7.00
CA MET A 111 -23.64 19.93 -6.71
C MET A 111 -22.59 19.81 -7.82
N ALA A 112 -22.80 20.52 -8.94
CA ALA A 112 -21.90 20.47 -10.08
C ALA A 112 -20.53 21.09 -9.75
N ARG A 113 -19.47 20.44 -10.25
CA ARG A 113 -18.08 20.92 -10.16
C ARG A 113 -17.93 22.26 -10.89
N ASP A 114 -16.92 23.02 -10.51
CA ASP A 114 -16.67 24.33 -11.09
C ASP A 114 -16.27 24.19 -12.56
N ILE A 115 -17.12 24.68 -13.46
CA ILE A 115 -16.88 24.71 -14.90
C ILE A 115 -16.04 25.97 -15.20
N ASP A 116 -14.95 25.82 -15.95
CA ASP A 116 -14.22 26.96 -16.49
C ASP A 116 -15.02 27.59 -17.63
N PHE A 117 -15.59 28.77 -17.39
CA PHE A 117 -16.40 29.50 -18.38
C PHE A 117 -15.54 30.39 -19.30
N GLY A 118 -14.21 30.34 -19.15
CA GLY A 118 -13.26 31.24 -19.79
C GLY A 118 -13.32 32.67 -19.24
N GLU A 119 -12.33 33.50 -19.60
CA GLU A 119 -12.16 34.84 -19.03
C GLU A 119 -13.40 35.74 -19.16
N LYS A 120 -14.12 35.66 -20.29
CA LYS A 120 -15.34 36.44 -20.52
C LYS A 120 -16.52 35.97 -19.67
N GLY A 121 -16.68 34.65 -19.50
CA GLY A 121 -17.72 34.06 -18.67
C GLY A 121 -17.50 34.36 -17.19
N ASP A 122 -16.26 34.21 -16.71
CA ASP A 122 -15.90 34.53 -15.32
C ASP A 122 -16.01 36.02 -15.02
N GLY A 123 -15.67 36.87 -15.99
CA GLY A 123 -15.89 38.32 -15.93
C GLY A 123 -17.38 38.68 -15.82
N LEU A 124 -18.24 38.05 -16.63
CA LEU A 124 -19.70 38.24 -16.57
C LEU A 124 -20.26 37.77 -15.22
N ARG A 125 -19.89 36.56 -14.78
CA ARG A 125 -20.32 35.98 -13.50
C ARG A 125 -19.93 36.88 -12.33
N SER A 126 -18.68 37.34 -12.27
CA SER A 126 -18.21 38.24 -11.20
C SER A 126 -18.99 39.57 -11.18
N SER A 127 -19.26 40.12 -12.36
CA SER A 127 -20.08 41.34 -12.50
C SER A 127 -21.52 41.13 -12.02
N LEU A 128 -22.16 40.01 -12.37
CA LEU A 128 -23.52 39.68 -11.94
C LEU A 128 -23.60 39.45 -10.43
N LEU A 129 -22.66 38.70 -9.85
CA LEU A 129 -22.61 38.46 -8.41
C LEU A 129 -22.41 39.76 -7.62
N GLY A 130 -21.54 40.65 -8.11
CA GLY A 130 -21.38 41.99 -7.55
C GLY A 130 -22.64 42.86 -7.62
N ARG A 131 -23.50 42.66 -8.63
CA ARG A 131 -24.80 43.34 -8.75
C ARG A 131 -25.86 42.75 -7.82
N TYR A 132 -25.98 41.42 -7.74
CA TYR A 132 -27.00 40.75 -6.93
C TYR A 132 -26.71 40.83 -5.42
N PHE A 133 -25.46 40.63 -5.01
CA PHE A 133 -25.07 40.58 -3.59
C PHE A 133 -24.36 41.84 -3.09
N GLY A 134 -24.13 42.82 -3.97
CA GLY A 134 -23.39 44.05 -3.68
C GLY A 134 -21.87 43.90 -3.76
N THR A 135 -21.17 45.02 -3.91
CA THR A 135 -19.71 45.11 -4.11
C THR A 135 -18.85 44.47 -3.01
N ASN A 136 -19.42 44.20 -1.82
CA ASN A 136 -18.75 43.55 -0.69
C ASN A 136 -18.79 42.00 -0.73
N TYR A 137 -19.43 41.40 -1.74
CA TYR A 137 -19.53 39.93 -1.89
C TYR A 137 -18.15 39.26 -1.97
N HIS A 138 -17.28 39.75 -2.87
CA HIS A 138 -15.92 39.22 -3.05
C HIS A 138 -15.05 39.36 -1.79
N PHE A 139 -15.25 40.43 -1.00
CA PHE A 139 -14.52 40.65 0.26
C PHE A 139 -14.95 39.68 1.38
N ARG A 140 -16.22 39.24 1.40
CA ARG A 140 -16.74 38.31 2.41
C ARG A 140 -16.30 36.86 2.15
N ILE A 141 -16.29 36.42 0.90
CA ILE A 141 -15.82 35.06 0.53
C ILE A 141 -14.32 34.91 0.78
N GLY A 142 -13.52 35.94 0.46
CA GLY A 142 -12.08 35.92 0.74
C GLY A 142 -11.75 35.87 2.25
N ARG A 143 -12.63 36.37 3.12
CA ARG A 143 -12.44 36.37 4.58
C ARG A 143 -12.87 35.06 5.23
N ASP A 144 -13.93 34.42 4.75
CA ASP A 144 -14.36 33.07 5.19
C ASP A 144 -13.37 31.99 4.71
N ALA A 145 -12.83 32.13 3.49
CA ALA A 145 -11.77 31.25 2.98
C ALA A 145 -10.46 31.40 3.76
N ASN A 146 -10.09 32.63 4.17
CA ASN A 146 -8.91 32.85 5.00
C ASN A 146 -9.11 32.52 6.48
N SER A 147 -10.34 32.55 7.02
CA SER A 147 -10.56 32.26 8.45
C SER A 147 -10.42 30.76 8.79
N LYS A 148 -10.42 29.87 7.80
CA LYS A 148 -10.08 28.45 7.97
C LYS A 148 -8.66 28.09 7.47
N SER A 149 -7.91 29.02 6.87
CA SER A 149 -6.57 28.79 6.30
C SER A 149 -5.40 29.39 7.09
N VAL A 150 -5.65 30.00 8.27
CA VAL A 150 -4.59 30.64 9.09
C VAL A 150 -3.82 29.64 9.98
N ILE A 151 -4.02 28.33 9.78
CA ILE A 151 -3.03 27.32 10.14
C ILE A 151 -2.57 26.70 8.81
N ASP A 152 -1.29 26.84 8.49
CA ASP A 152 -0.57 26.27 7.32
C ASP A 152 -0.54 27.01 5.97
N SER A 153 -0.35 28.32 5.96
CA SER A 153 0.17 29.01 4.77
C SER A 153 1.69 29.20 4.82
N ASN A 154 2.46 28.10 4.73
CA ASN A 154 3.88 28.17 4.37
C ASN A 154 4.47 26.87 3.76
N SER A 155 3.70 26.12 2.97
CA SER A 155 4.28 25.08 2.10
C SER A 155 3.97 25.38 0.62
N LYS A 156 5.04 25.62 -0.14
CA LYS A 156 5.01 25.51 -1.59
C LYS A 156 4.62 24.07 -1.93
N LYS A 157 3.65 23.92 -2.83
CA LYS A 157 3.27 22.68 -3.55
C LYS A 157 4.26 21.53 -3.35
N THR A 158 4.03 20.73 -2.32
CA THR A 158 4.67 19.44 -2.12
C THR A 158 3.54 18.42 -2.01
N ALA A 159 3.65 17.36 -2.80
CA ALA A 159 2.67 16.31 -3.00
C ALA A 159 2.48 15.42 -1.74
N SER A 160 1.98 15.99 -0.64
CA SER A 160 1.84 15.28 0.64
C SER A 160 0.51 15.56 1.38
N GLN A 161 -0.54 15.99 0.67
CA GLN A 161 -1.93 15.89 1.13
C GLN A 161 -2.70 14.97 0.19
N MET A 162 -2.37 13.68 0.23
CA MET A 162 -3.19 12.60 -0.34
C MET A 162 -3.63 11.74 0.84
N VAL A 163 -4.72 12.11 1.52
CA VAL A 163 -5.36 11.22 2.51
C VAL A 163 -6.90 11.22 2.41
N ASN A 164 -7.52 12.09 1.60
CA ASN A 164 -8.97 12.04 1.34
C ASN A 164 -9.24 12.34 -0.14
N SER A 165 -8.78 11.48 -1.05
CA SER A 165 -8.92 11.65 -2.50
C SER A 165 -10.23 11.09 -3.06
N GLY A 166 -11.31 11.08 -2.29
CA GLY A 166 -12.63 10.67 -2.80
C GLY A 166 -13.40 11.87 -3.40
N PRO A 167 -14.30 11.67 -4.37
CA PRO A 167 -15.14 12.74 -4.94
C PRO A 167 -15.89 13.56 -3.88
N GLY A 168 -16.27 12.95 -2.76
CA GLY A 168 -16.98 13.61 -1.66
C GLY A 168 -16.16 14.62 -0.85
N ALA A 169 -14.82 14.55 -0.89
CA ALA A 169 -13.91 15.47 -0.19
C ALA A 169 -13.50 16.68 -1.04
N GLU A 170 -13.88 16.69 -2.33
CA GLU A 170 -13.60 17.79 -3.25
C GLU A 170 -14.32 19.07 -2.80
N MET A 171 -13.59 20.19 -2.84
CA MET A 171 -14.10 21.49 -2.41
C MET A 171 -14.80 22.19 -3.57
N LEU A 172 -16.09 22.47 -3.44
CA LEU A 172 -16.85 23.28 -4.39
C LEU A 172 -16.48 24.75 -4.17
N SER A 173 -15.61 25.33 -5.00
CA SER A 173 -15.07 26.67 -4.75
C SER A 173 -16.15 27.75 -4.79
N ARG A 174 -17.20 27.54 -5.60
CA ARG A 174 -18.38 28.41 -5.66
C ARG A 174 -19.17 28.48 -4.35
N ALA A 175 -19.27 27.37 -3.64
CA ALA A 175 -20.03 27.26 -2.40
C ALA A 175 -19.17 27.42 -1.14
N GLY A 176 -17.84 27.19 -1.24
CA GLY A 176 -16.89 27.20 -0.12
C GLY A 176 -17.10 26.04 0.86
N VAL A 177 -17.68 24.93 0.40
CA VAL A 177 -17.96 23.70 1.16
C VAL A 177 -17.54 22.48 0.34
N THR A 178 -17.38 21.33 0.97
CA THR A 178 -17.14 20.08 0.24
C THR A 178 -18.42 19.55 -0.41
N LEU A 179 -18.28 18.70 -1.43
CA LEU A 179 -19.41 18.02 -2.07
C LEU A 179 -20.28 17.28 -1.04
N CYS A 180 -19.65 16.52 -0.13
CA CYS A 180 -20.35 15.79 0.95
C CYS A 180 -21.12 16.73 1.89
N GLU A 181 -20.57 17.91 2.22
CA GLU A 181 -21.27 18.91 3.02
C GLU A 181 -22.49 19.50 2.28
N MET A 182 -22.38 19.74 0.97
CA MET A 182 -23.49 20.24 0.15
C MET A 182 -24.61 19.22 0.03
N GLN A 183 -24.26 17.98 -0.31
CA GLN A 183 -25.14 16.83 -0.35
C GLN A 183 -25.92 16.68 0.97
N GLY A 184 -25.23 16.76 2.12
CA GLY A 184 -25.87 16.69 3.44
C GLY A 184 -26.79 17.89 3.76
N ARG A 185 -26.57 19.08 3.18
CA ARG A 185 -27.49 20.22 3.31
C ARG A 185 -28.77 19.99 2.51
N LEU A 186 -28.67 19.45 1.30
CA LEU A 186 -29.82 19.15 0.45
C LEU A 186 -30.66 18.01 1.04
N ASP A 187 -30.03 16.99 1.62
CA ASP A 187 -30.71 15.91 2.34
C ASP A 187 -31.54 16.45 3.52
N LYS A 188 -30.96 17.33 4.35
CA LYS A 188 -31.70 18.02 5.43
C LYS A 188 -32.88 18.87 4.93
N CYS A 189 -32.83 19.33 3.68
CA CYS A 189 -33.93 20.06 3.05
C CYS A 189 -35.02 19.15 2.45
N GLY A 190 -34.80 17.83 2.43
CA GLY A 190 -35.74 16.82 1.93
C GLY A 190 -35.46 16.31 0.51
N ALA A 191 -34.24 16.47 -0.01
CA ALA A 191 -33.92 16.07 -1.39
C ALA A 191 -33.99 14.55 -1.63
N SER A 192 -33.58 13.75 -0.65
CA SER A 192 -33.65 12.28 -0.68
C SER A 192 -35.09 11.77 -0.70
N ASP A 193 -35.96 12.31 0.16
CA ASP A 193 -37.40 12.04 0.17
C ASP A 193 -38.06 12.42 -1.16
N LEU A 194 -37.66 13.56 -1.75
CA LEU A 194 -38.21 14.03 -3.03
C LEU A 194 -37.97 13.01 -4.15
N ILE A 195 -36.78 12.43 -4.26
CA ILE A 195 -36.45 11.45 -5.32
C ILE A 195 -37.40 10.24 -5.24
N ILE A 196 -37.59 9.70 -4.04
CA ILE A 196 -38.46 8.56 -3.82
C ILE A 196 -39.90 8.93 -4.16
N ASP A 197 -40.37 10.08 -3.67
CA ASP A 197 -41.74 10.54 -3.92
C ASP A 197 -42.02 10.78 -5.41
N LEU A 198 -41.09 11.37 -6.16
CA LEU A 198 -41.28 11.62 -7.59
C LEU A 198 -41.30 10.33 -8.42
N ILE A 199 -40.47 9.33 -8.07
CA ILE A 199 -40.47 8.03 -8.76
C ILE A 199 -41.75 7.25 -8.47
N MET A 200 -42.30 7.34 -7.25
CA MET A 200 -43.57 6.71 -6.89
C MET A 200 -44.77 7.25 -7.69
N VAL A 201 -44.67 8.46 -8.25
CA VAL A 201 -45.72 9.06 -9.10
C VAL A 201 -45.66 8.53 -10.56
N GLN A 202 -44.69 7.68 -10.88
CA GLN A 202 -44.50 7.08 -12.21
C GLN A 202 -44.37 8.12 -13.34
N PRO A 203 -43.29 8.93 -13.31
CA PRO A 203 -43.10 10.02 -14.25
C PRO A 203 -42.82 9.52 -15.68
N ASN A 204 -42.97 10.42 -16.66
CA ASN A 204 -42.52 10.18 -18.02
C ASN A 204 -40.99 10.00 -18.09
N LEU A 205 -40.50 9.28 -19.10
CA LEU A 205 -39.07 8.92 -19.25
C LEU A 205 -38.11 10.11 -19.11
N ARG A 206 -38.48 11.27 -19.68
CA ARG A 206 -37.67 12.50 -19.59
C ARG A 206 -37.51 12.99 -18.15
N VAL A 207 -38.61 13.04 -17.39
CA VAL A 207 -38.59 13.49 -16.00
C VAL A 207 -37.89 12.45 -15.13
N PHE A 208 -38.12 11.16 -15.40
CA PHE A 208 -37.44 10.06 -14.72
C PHE A 208 -35.91 10.12 -14.83
N LEU A 209 -35.38 10.37 -16.04
CA LEU A 209 -33.94 10.54 -16.25
C LEU A 209 -33.36 11.69 -15.40
N GLU A 210 -34.04 12.84 -15.36
CA GLU A 210 -33.60 13.99 -14.56
C GLU A 210 -33.65 13.71 -13.05
N ILE A 211 -34.61 12.90 -12.58
CA ILE A 211 -34.67 12.44 -11.19
C ILE A 211 -33.48 11.52 -10.87
N LEU A 212 -33.16 10.56 -11.75
CA LEU A 212 -32.02 9.67 -11.58
C LEU A 212 -30.70 10.45 -11.58
N GLU A 213 -30.53 11.40 -12.48
CA GLU A 213 -29.35 12.27 -12.54
C GLU A 213 -29.16 13.10 -11.26
N LEU A 214 -30.26 13.57 -10.65
CA LEU A 214 -30.22 14.22 -9.34
C LEU A 214 -29.84 13.23 -8.23
N ALA A 215 -30.37 12.01 -8.27
CA ALA A 215 -30.08 10.97 -7.29
C ALA A 215 -28.63 10.51 -7.34
N ILE A 216 -28.08 10.34 -8.54
CA ILE A 216 -26.66 10.03 -8.77
C ILE A 216 -25.78 11.15 -8.19
N ALA A 217 -26.08 12.42 -8.48
CA ALA A 217 -25.31 13.54 -7.96
C ALA A 217 -25.36 13.66 -6.42
N LEU A 218 -26.48 13.28 -5.79
CA LEU A 218 -26.59 13.23 -4.32
C LEU A 218 -25.75 12.11 -3.71
N LEU A 219 -25.61 10.98 -4.40
CA LEU A 219 -24.87 9.81 -3.90
C LEU A 219 -23.41 9.77 -4.39
N GLU A 220 -23.01 10.68 -5.27
CA GLU A 220 -21.66 10.71 -5.85
C GLU A 220 -20.58 10.76 -4.76
N GLY A 221 -19.65 9.80 -4.81
CA GLY A 221 -18.60 9.60 -3.80
C GLY A 221 -19.04 8.84 -2.55
N GLY A 222 -20.12 8.04 -2.63
CA GLY A 222 -20.58 7.17 -1.56
C GLY A 222 -20.96 7.91 -0.28
N ASN A 223 -21.94 8.82 -0.33
CA ASN A 223 -22.29 9.58 0.88
C ASN A 223 -23.11 8.74 1.88
N ASN A 224 -22.44 8.19 2.89
CA ASN A 224 -23.05 7.37 3.96
C ASN A 224 -24.22 8.06 4.69
N SER A 225 -24.25 9.39 4.77
CA SER A 225 -25.37 10.10 5.42
C SER A 225 -26.66 10.02 4.60
N ILE A 226 -26.54 10.18 3.27
CA ILE A 226 -27.67 10.11 2.34
C ILE A 226 -28.15 8.68 2.17
N GLN A 227 -27.22 7.72 2.04
CA GLN A 227 -27.56 6.29 2.01
C GLN A 227 -28.39 5.88 3.23
N LYS A 228 -28.03 6.35 4.44
CA LYS A 228 -28.81 6.12 5.67
C LYS A 228 -30.19 6.78 5.63
N SER A 229 -30.28 7.99 5.08
CA SER A 229 -31.56 8.72 4.91
C SER A 229 -32.50 7.95 3.98
N LEU A 230 -31.99 7.49 2.82
CA LEU A 230 -32.73 6.67 1.86
C LEU A 230 -33.14 5.32 2.46
N LEU A 231 -32.24 4.62 3.15
CA LEU A 231 -32.56 3.36 3.84
C LEU A 231 -33.66 3.55 4.87
N HIS A 232 -33.55 4.58 5.72
CA HIS A 232 -34.58 4.91 6.71
C HIS A 232 -35.94 5.16 6.05
N ARG A 233 -35.96 5.85 4.91
CA ARG A 233 -37.19 6.07 4.13
C ARG A 233 -37.73 4.78 3.52
N PHE A 234 -36.87 3.91 2.99
CA PHE A 234 -37.29 2.62 2.44
C PHE A 234 -37.88 1.68 3.48
N THR A 235 -37.28 1.61 4.68
CA THR A 235 -37.74 0.72 5.76
C THR A 235 -39.04 1.21 6.41
N ASN A 236 -39.19 2.53 6.60
CA ASN A 236 -40.34 3.11 7.30
C ASN A 236 -41.48 3.55 6.36
N GLY A 237 -41.21 3.73 5.07
CA GLY A 237 -42.15 4.20 4.06
C GLY A 237 -42.81 3.07 3.26
N LYS A 238 -43.94 3.36 2.61
CA LYS A 238 -44.56 2.45 1.62
C LYS A 238 -43.89 2.63 0.26
N CYS A 239 -42.71 2.05 0.09
CA CYS A 239 -41.90 2.22 -1.13
C CYS A 239 -42.06 1.07 -2.15
N GLU A 240 -43.09 0.22 -2.04
CA GLU A 240 -43.35 -0.90 -2.99
C GLU A 240 -43.45 -0.41 -4.44
N GLU A 241 -44.16 0.70 -4.66
CA GLU A 241 -44.32 1.33 -5.98
C GLU A 241 -43.01 1.82 -6.60
N PHE A 242 -42.06 2.25 -5.77
CA PHE A 242 -40.74 2.68 -6.22
C PHE A 242 -39.97 1.51 -6.85
N PHE A 243 -39.89 0.38 -6.12
CA PHE A 243 -39.17 -0.81 -6.60
C PHE A 243 -39.88 -1.46 -7.78
N ARG A 244 -41.22 -1.48 -7.76
CA ARG A 244 -42.03 -1.94 -8.90
C ARG A 244 -41.73 -1.16 -10.18
N TYR A 245 -41.71 0.18 -10.10
CA TYR A 245 -41.47 1.01 -11.28
C TYR A 245 -40.06 0.81 -11.85
N ILE A 246 -39.04 0.72 -11.00
CA ILE A 246 -37.66 0.42 -11.46
C ILE A 246 -37.61 -0.98 -12.09
N TYR A 247 -38.20 -1.98 -11.44
CA TYR A 247 -38.27 -3.36 -11.94
C TYR A 247 -38.94 -3.42 -13.32
N ASP A 248 -40.10 -2.76 -13.49
CA ASP A 248 -40.83 -2.71 -14.76
C ASP A 248 -39.98 -2.07 -15.86
N LYS A 249 -39.24 -0.99 -15.55
CA LYS A 249 -38.33 -0.33 -16.52
C LYS A 249 -37.16 -1.22 -16.93
N MET A 250 -36.63 -2.03 -16.01
CA MET A 250 -35.59 -3.02 -16.34
C MET A 250 -36.14 -4.09 -17.29
N ARG A 251 -37.35 -4.60 -17.01
CA ARG A 251 -38.02 -5.60 -17.87
C ARG A 251 -38.38 -5.07 -19.25
N ASP A 252 -38.82 -3.81 -19.34
CA ASP A 252 -39.07 -3.11 -20.61
C ASP A 252 -37.79 -3.08 -21.46
N ALA A 253 -36.65 -2.70 -20.86
CA ALA A 253 -35.36 -2.63 -21.56
C ALA A 253 -34.92 -4.00 -22.10
N GLU A 254 -35.09 -5.07 -21.32
CA GLU A 254 -34.72 -6.42 -21.77
C GLU A 254 -35.67 -6.96 -22.83
N ALA A 255 -36.96 -6.66 -22.74
CA ALA A 255 -37.92 -7.02 -23.78
C ALA A 255 -37.57 -6.37 -25.12
N GLU A 256 -37.15 -5.10 -25.09
CA GLU A 256 -36.70 -4.35 -26.27
C GLU A 256 -35.40 -4.92 -26.86
N ILE A 257 -34.43 -5.30 -26.01
CA ILE A 257 -33.20 -5.96 -26.45
C ILE A 257 -33.53 -7.31 -27.12
N ARG A 258 -34.37 -8.14 -26.50
CA ARG A 258 -34.80 -9.44 -27.08
C ARG A 258 -35.50 -9.25 -28.42
N ALA A 259 -36.35 -8.23 -28.53
CA ALA A 259 -37.03 -7.91 -29.79
C ALA A 259 -36.04 -7.47 -30.88
N THR A 260 -35.03 -6.69 -30.53
CA THR A 260 -34.03 -6.19 -31.50
C THR A 260 -33.05 -7.27 -31.95
N ILE A 261 -32.57 -8.12 -31.03
CA ILE A 261 -31.62 -9.21 -31.31
C ILE A 261 -32.23 -10.30 -32.19
N THR A 262 -33.50 -10.64 -31.96
CA THR A 262 -34.20 -11.63 -32.81
C THR A 262 -34.40 -11.14 -34.24
N VAL A 263 -34.53 -9.84 -34.48
CA VAL A 263 -34.64 -9.27 -35.84
C VAL A 263 -33.30 -9.34 -36.59
N GLN A 264 -32.17 -9.03 -35.95
CA GLN A 264 -30.84 -9.07 -36.60
C GLN A 264 -30.40 -10.49 -37.04
N THR A 265 -30.77 -11.52 -36.27
CA THR A 265 -30.47 -12.92 -36.62
C THR A 265 -31.30 -13.42 -37.80
N THR A 266 -32.54 -12.95 -37.95
CA THR A 266 -33.41 -13.33 -39.07
C THR A 266 -33.00 -12.69 -40.40
N GLU A 267 -32.59 -11.41 -40.44
CA GLU A 267 -32.15 -10.75 -41.67
C GLU A 267 -30.90 -11.41 -42.28
N SER A 268 -29.98 -11.88 -41.44
CA SER A 268 -28.77 -12.62 -41.87
C SER A 268 -29.07 -13.98 -42.50
N SER A 269 -30.22 -14.59 -42.14
CA SER A 269 -30.66 -15.88 -42.65
C SER A 269 -31.51 -15.80 -43.93
N VAL A 270 -32.22 -14.68 -44.13
CA VAL A 270 -33.09 -14.44 -45.29
C VAL A 270 -32.28 -14.06 -46.54
N ALA A 271 -31.12 -13.40 -46.36
CA ALA A 271 -30.22 -13.07 -47.48
C ALA A 271 -29.61 -14.30 -48.20
N LYS A 272 -29.70 -15.50 -47.62
CA LYS A 272 -29.24 -16.76 -48.25
C LYS A 272 -30.33 -17.54 -49.00
N LYS A 273 -31.60 -17.07 -49.00
CA LYS A 273 -32.73 -17.88 -49.50
C LYS A 273 -33.47 -17.33 -50.72
N SER A 274 -33.04 -16.19 -51.28
CA SER A 274 -33.73 -15.54 -52.41
C SER A 274 -33.10 -15.79 -53.78
N ASP A 275 -32.33 -16.87 -53.98
CA ASP A 275 -31.77 -17.20 -55.29
C ASP A 275 -32.00 -18.68 -55.63
N LYS A 276 -33.26 -19.01 -55.91
CA LYS A 276 -33.71 -20.19 -56.65
C LYS A 276 -35.18 -20.03 -57.00
N ASP A 277 -35.44 -19.61 -58.24
CA ASP A 277 -36.39 -20.27 -59.15
C ASP A 277 -36.79 -19.34 -60.32
N VAL A 278 -36.20 -19.56 -61.50
CA VAL A 278 -36.93 -19.45 -62.79
C VAL A 278 -36.47 -20.57 -63.71
N SER A 279 -37.45 -21.30 -64.24
CA SER A 279 -37.34 -22.55 -64.97
C SER A 279 -37.18 -22.42 -66.49
N HIS A 280 -36.62 -23.47 -67.09
CA HIS A 280 -36.86 -24.05 -68.43
C HIS A 280 -36.32 -23.38 -69.71
N ALA A 281 -35.36 -24.07 -70.36
CA ALA A 281 -35.48 -24.49 -71.77
C ALA A 281 -34.49 -25.64 -72.17
N LYS A 282 -35.08 -26.80 -72.49
CA LYS A 282 -34.77 -27.75 -73.58
C LYS A 282 -33.35 -28.32 -73.87
N THR A 283 -33.31 -29.65 -73.69
CA THR A 283 -32.93 -30.74 -74.65
C THR A 283 -31.47 -31.17 -74.88
N ALA A 284 -31.33 -32.51 -74.81
CA ALA A 284 -30.40 -33.41 -75.50
C ALA A 284 -28.94 -33.42 -75.01
N ASP A 285 -28.21 -34.54 -74.88
CA ASP A 285 -28.42 -35.99 -74.98
C ASP A 285 -27.05 -36.62 -74.56
N GLY A 286 -27.02 -37.89 -74.15
CA GLY A 286 -25.83 -38.72 -74.37
C GLY A 286 -24.74 -38.88 -73.28
N ARG A 287 -24.99 -39.83 -72.37
CA ARG A 287 -24.19 -41.05 -72.09
C ARG A 287 -22.65 -41.03 -71.84
N ARG A 288 -22.30 -41.80 -70.78
CA ARG A 288 -21.07 -42.58 -70.47
C ARG A 288 -19.85 -41.73 -70.08
N GLY A 289 -19.16 -41.93 -68.95
CA GLY A 289 -18.94 -43.12 -68.12
C GLY A 289 -17.43 -43.40 -68.11
N THR A 290 -16.80 -43.59 -66.94
CA THR A 290 -15.69 -44.55 -66.69
C THR A 290 -15.16 -44.45 -65.26
N VAL A 291 -14.67 -45.59 -64.80
CA VAL A 291 -14.31 -46.04 -63.45
C VAL A 291 -12.77 -46.10 -63.34
N PHE A 292 -12.30 -46.30 -62.10
CA PHE A 292 -10.97 -46.73 -61.61
C PHE A 292 -10.11 -45.60 -61.06
N GLY A 293 -9.48 -45.68 -59.88
CA GLY A 293 -9.21 -46.74 -58.89
C GLY A 293 -8.01 -46.21 -58.07
N GLY A 294 -7.98 -46.23 -56.74
CA GLY A 294 -7.52 -47.38 -55.95
C GLY A 294 -6.51 -46.96 -54.85
N ARG A 295 -6.87 -47.26 -53.60
CA ARG A 295 -6.08 -47.78 -52.46
C ARG A 295 -4.86 -47.04 -51.83
N ARG A 296 -5.04 -46.84 -50.50
CA ARG A 296 -4.25 -47.33 -49.32
C ARG A 296 -3.28 -46.38 -48.58
N ASP A 297 -3.72 -46.04 -47.37
CA ASP A 297 -3.09 -46.19 -46.04
C ASP A 297 -1.57 -45.99 -45.88
N THR A 298 -1.14 -45.01 -45.07
CA THR A 298 -0.23 -45.23 -43.92
C THR A 298 -0.29 -44.05 -42.91
N LEU A 299 -0.04 -44.38 -41.64
CA LEU A 299 -0.15 -43.63 -40.39
C LEU A 299 0.99 -42.62 -40.11
N ILE A 300 0.61 -41.54 -39.41
CA ILE A 300 1.22 -40.90 -38.20
C ILE A 300 2.64 -40.28 -38.25
N ALA A 301 2.67 -39.06 -37.69
CA ALA A 301 3.75 -38.30 -37.02
C ALA A 301 4.46 -37.17 -37.78
N GLY A 302 4.36 -35.96 -37.19
CA GLY A 302 5.55 -35.13 -36.90
C GLY A 302 5.83 -33.95 -37.81
N GLN A 303 5.45 -32.76 -37.33
CA GLN A 303 6.05 -31.43 -37.56
C GLN A 303 6.30 -30.93 -39.01
N ARG A 304 5.62 -29.82 -39.34
CA ARG A 304 6.24 -28.69 -40.04
C ARG A 304 5.44 -27.40 -39.81
N SER A 305 6.13 -26.36 -39.34
CA SER A 305 5.79 -24.99 -39.65
C SER A 305 6.08 -24.71 -41.13
N MET A 306 5.17 -23.95 -41.76
CA MET A 306 5.35 -23.01 -42.88
C MET A 306 4.35 -23.20 -44.04
N MET A 307 3.56 -22.14 -44.24
CA MET A 307 2.80 -21.75 -45.44
C MET A 307 1.55 -22.54 -45.86
N GLY A 308 0.40 -21.85 -45.84
CA GLY A 308 -0.80 -22.23 -46.57
C GLY A 308 -2.03 -21.42 -46.15
N ILE A 309 -2.19 -20.20 -46.68
CA ILE A 309 -3.50 -19.52 -46.70
C ILE A 309 -4.44 -20.43 -47.51
N SER A 310 -5.61 -20.79 -46.97
CA SER A 310 -6.65 -21.53 -47.69
C SER A 310 -7.01 -20.80 -49.00
N GLU A 311 -7.06 -21.53 -50.12
CA GLU A 311 -7.33 -20.97 -51.45
C GLU A 311 -8.64 -20.16 -51.49
N ASP A 312 -9.65 -20.56 -50.71
CA ASP A 312 -10.94 -19.87 -50.57
C ASP A 312 -10.83 -18.47 -49.95
N VAL A 313 -9.86 -18.26 -49.04
CA VAL A 313 -9.60 -16.96 -48.40
C VAL A 313 -8.81 -16.05 -49.33
N LYS A 314 -7.92 -16.62 -50.16
CA LYS A 314 -7.15 -15.87 -51.16
C LYS A 314 -8.02 -15.40 -52.33
N GLU A 315 -9.02 -16.18 -52.70
CA GLU A 315 -9.97 -15.84 -53.77
C GLU A 315 -11.02 -14.81 -53.30
N GLN A 316 -11.51 -14.92 -52.06
CA GLN A 316 -12.43 -13.94 -51.45
C GLN A 316 -11.76 -12.57 -51.19
N LEU A 317 -10.49 -12.55 -50.80
CA LEU A 317 -9.69 -11.32 -50.69
C LEU A 317 -9.40 -10.68 -52.07
N SER A 318 -9.20 -11.50 -53.12
CA SER A 318 -9.01 -11.05 -54.50
C SER A 318 -10.27 -10.38 -55.06
N ASP A 319 -11.46 -10.93 -54.80
CA ASP A 319 -12.72 -10.39 -55.31
C ASP A 319 -13.20 -9.16 -54.53
N ALA A 320 -13.05 -9.12 -53.19
CA ALA A 320 -13.40 -7.94 -52.39
C ALA A 320 -12.49 -6.74 -52.69
N ALA A 321 -11.20 -6.97 -52.93
CA ALA A 321 -10.26 -5.93 -53.35
C ALA A 321 -10.60 -5.40 -54.77
N MET A 322 -11.05 -6.28 -55.68
CA MET A 322 -11.43 -5.92 -57.05
C MET A 322 -12.74 -5.11 -57.13
N HIS A 323 -13.70 -5.36 -56.22
CA HIS A 323 -14.94 -4.57 -56.12
C HIS A 323 -14.72 -3.21 -55.45
N THR A 324 -13.88 -3.16 -54.41
CA THR A 324 -13.57 -1.92 -53.70
C THR A 324 -12.70 -0.98 -54.56
N GLY A 325 -11.74 -1.52 -55.32
CA GLY A 325 -10.91 -0.75 -56.26
C GLY A 325 -11.71 -0.16 -57.44
N LYS A 326 -12.76 -0.83 -57.90
CA LYS A 326 -13.64 -0.32 -58.98
C LYS A 326 -14.62 0.74 -58.50
N ALA A 327 -15.11 0.68 -57.25
CA ALA A 327 -15.94 1.73 -56.66
C ALA A 327 -15.11 3.00 -56.37
N TYR A 328 -13.87 2.83 -55.90
CA TYR A 328 -12.94 3.94 -55.63
C TYR A 328 -12.45 4.65 -56.92
N ALA A 329 -12.39 3.95 -58.05
CA ALA A 329 -11.99 4.52 -59.35
C ALA A 329 -13.13 5.26 -60.10
N ALA A 330 -14.39 5.09 -59.70
CA ALA A 330 -15.55 5.67 -60.40
C ALA A 330 -15.97 7.05 -59.88
N VAL A 331 -15.85 7.33 -58.57
CA VAL A 331 -16.25 8.64 -58.00
C VAL A 331 -15.13 9.69 -58.08
N ARG A 332 -13.90 9.28 -58.42
CA ARG A 332 -12.77 10.18 -58.69
C ARG A 332 -12.81 10.87 -60.07
N ARG A 333 -13.83 10.64 -60.91
CA ARG A 333 -14.05 11.39 -62.16
C ARG A 333 -15.02 12.55 -61.95
N GLY A 334 -14.48 13.67 -61.46
CA GLY A 334 -15.13 14.97 -61.40
C GLY A 334 -14.27 16.00 -60.65
N ARG A 335 -13.16 16.44 -61.29
CA ARG A 335 -12.23 17.54 -60.89
C ARG A 335 -12.98 18.84 -60.52
N ASP A 336 -12.46 19.77 -59.71
CA ASP A 336 -11.08 20.29 -59.62
C ASP A 336 -10.67 20.74 -58.18
N PRO A 337 -9.36 20.94 -57.93
CA PRO A 337 -8.71 21.16 -56.64
C PRO A 337 -8.47 22.65 -56.34
N ASP A 338 -8.43 23.00 -55.06
CA ASP A 338 -7.51 23.97 -54.43
C ASP A 338 -8.04 24.33 -53.04
N ALA A 339 -7.50 23.69 -51.99
CA ALA A 339 -7.42 24.24 -50.64
C ALA A 339 -6.45 23.38 -49.82
N GLU A 340 -5.40 24.02 -49.34
CA GLU A 340 -4.30 23.46 -48.58
C GLU A 340 -4.73 23.00 -47.18
N VAL A 341 -3.98 22.01 -46.68
CA VAL A 341 -4.12 21.40 -45.36
C VAL A 341 -3.37 22.25 -44.33
N GLU A 342 -4.02 22.57 -43.21
CA GLU A 342 -3.31 22.93 -41.97
C GLU A 342 -3.93 22.20 -40.77
N ALA A 343 -3.07 21.65 -39.92
CA ALA A 343 -3.40 20.78 -38.79
C ALA A 343 -3.40 21.56 -37.48
N SER A 344 -4.42 21.35 -36.62
CA SER A 344 -4.30 21.67 -35.19
C SER A 344 -5.26 20.87 -34.29
N ARG A 345 -4.61 20.06 -33.43
CA ARG A 345 -4.85 19.67 -32.01
C ARG A 345 -6.25 19.31 -31.46
N PRO A 346 -6.32 18.31 -30.55
CA PRO A 346 -7.56 17.85 -29.92
C PRO A 346 -7.96 18.73 -28.72
N MET A 347 -9.26 19.01 -28.58
CA MET A 347 -9.88 19.55 -27.37
C MET A 347 -10.65 18.42 -26.65
N PRO A 348 -10.63 18.36 -25.30
CA PRO A 348 -11.37 17.37 -24.53
C PRO A 348 -12.84 17.80 -24.40
N ASN A 349 -13.75 16.91 -24.83
CA ASN A 349 -15.19 17.07 -24.65
C ASN A 349 -15.62 16.53 -23.28
N SER A 350 -16.11 17.41 -22.42
CA SER A 350 -17.13 17.08 -21.43
C SER A 350 -18.23 18.12 -21.54
N SER A 351 -19.35 17.74 -22.16
CA SER A 351 -20.57 18.53 -22.08
C SER A 351 -21.79 17.63 -21.96
N LEU A 352 -22.37 17.73 -20.76
CA LEU A 352 -23.75 17.53 -20.36
C LEU A 352 -24.77 17.72 -21.50
N PHE A 353 -25.61 16.69 -21.67
CA PHE A 353 -26.68 16.52 -22.65
C PHE A 353 -27.47 17.82 -22.94
N GLY A 354 -27.32 18.34 -24.17
CA GLY A 354 -28.15 19.40 -24.75
C GLY A 354 -28.95 18.83 -25.91
N THR A 355 -30.27 18.88 -25.78
CA THR A 355 -31.25 18.48 -26.79
C THR A 355 -31.19 19.41 -28.01
N ASP A 356 -30.95 18.87 -29.20
CA ASP A 356 -31.46 19.43 -30.46
C ASP A 356 -31.79 18.29 -31.44
N LEU A 357 -33.09 18.06 -31.61
CA LEU A 357 -33.66 17.09 -32.53
C LEU A 357 -34.28 17.85 -33.71
N GLN A 358 -33.48 18.24 -34.72
CA GLN A 358 -33.94 18.27 -36.12
C GLN A 358 -32.84 18.53 -37.17
N SER A 359 -32.80 17.60 -38.12
CA SER A 359 -32.36 17.71 -39.53
C SER A 359 -30.93 18.16 -39.84
N ALA A 360 -30.06 17.17 -40.07
CA ALA A 360 -28.97 17.29 -41.03
C ALA A 360 -28.90 16.04 -41.92
N SER A 361 -29.08 16.25 -43.21
CA SER A 361 -29.13 15.25 -44.27
C SER A 361 -27.79 14.54 -44.48
N GLY A 362 -27.80 13.21 -44.43
CA GLY A 362 -26.95 12.35 -45.25
C GLY A 362 -25.49 12.19 -44.84
N LYS A 363 -25.22 11.54 -43.69
CA LYS A 363 -24.01 10.75 -43.42
C LYS A 363 -24.38 9.58 -42.51
N HIS A 364 -23.88 8.38 -42.82
CA HIS A 364 -24.01 7.09 -42.11
C HIS A 364 -24.71 7.17 -40.72
N GLU A 365 -25.97 6.73 -40.64
CA GLU A 365 -26.64 6.48 -39.37
C GLU A 365 -25.93 5.34 -38.64
N VAL A 366 -25.14 5.66 -37.61
CA VAL A 366 -24.83 4.73 -36.54
C VAL A 366 -26.18 4.42 -35.86
N LYS A 367 -26.66 3.18 -35.93
CA LYS A 367 -27.87 2.75 -35.19
C LYS A 367 -27.62 2.99 -33.70
N THR A 368 -28.16 4.08 -33.16
CA THR A 368 -28.18 4.37 -31.74
C THR A 368 -29.13 3.38 -31.04
N MET A 369 -28.76 2.90 -29.84
CA MET A 369 -29.64 2.04 -29.04
C MET A 369 -30.95 2.76 -28.70
N SER A 370 -32.03 2.00 -28.52
CA SER A 370 -33.33 2.56 -28.17
C SER A 370 -33.27 3.28 -26.81
N PRO A 371 -34.07 4.35 -26.61
CA PRO A 371 -34.10 5.10 -25.36
C PRO A 371 -34.51 4.23 -24.16
N GLU A 372 -35.30 3.18 -24.37
CA GLU A 372 -35.67 2.17 -23.39
C GLU A 372 -34.47 1.34 -22.91
N VAL A 373 -33.43 1.18 -23.72
CA VAL A 373 -32.18 0.51 -23.30
C VAL A 373 -31.22 1.50 -22.65
N LEU A 374 -31.15 2.75 -23.15
CA LEU A 374 -30.24 3.76 -22.62
C LEU A 374 -30.59 4.20 -21.18
N VAL A 375 -31.87 4.12 -20.78
CA VAL A 375 -32.30 4.41 -19.39
C VAL A 375 -31.67 3.47 -18.36
N MET A 376 -31.22 2.27 -18.76
CA MET A 376 -30.59 1.33 -17.85
C MET A 376 -29.26 1.85 -17.29
N LYS A 377 -28.51 2.66 -18.05
CA LYS A 377 -27.22 3.19 -17.59
C LYS A 377 -27.36 4.01 -16.29
N PRO A 378 -28.21 5.05 -16.20
CA PRO A 378 -28.40 5.79 -14.96
C PRO A 378 -29.12 4.99 -13.87
N ILE A 379 -30.01 4.04 -14.21
CA ILE A 379 -30.63 3.15 -13.19
C ILE A 379 -29.54 2.33 -12.48
N LEU A 380 -28.70 1.65 -13.26
CA LEU A 380 -27.62 0.82 -12.74
C LEU A 380 -26.62 1.66 -11.94
N ARG A 381 -26.24 2.84 -12.45
CA ARG A 381 -25.35 3.77 -11.72
C ARG A 381 -25.95 4.22 -10.39
N PHE A 382 -27.24 4.52 -10.34
CA PHE A 382 -27.92 4.87 -9.09
C PHE A 382 -27.90 3.71 -8.09
N LEU A 383 -28.21 2.48 -8.53
CA LEU A 383 -28.18 1.30 -7.68
C LEU A 383 -26.76 0.94 -7.20
N GLN A 384 -25.75 1.15 -8.05
CA GLN A 384 -24.34 1.00 -7.68
C GLN A 384 -23.97 1.95 -6.53
N LEU A 385 -24.25 3.25 -6.67
CA LEU A 385 -23.91 4.27 -5.66
C LEU A 385 -24.68 4.10 -4.33
N LEU A 386 -25.86 3.46 -4.36
CA LEU A 386 -26.57 3.08 -3.14
C LEU A 386 -25.81 2.03 -2.33
N CYS A 387 -25.08 1.12 -3.00
CA CYS A 387 -24.36 0.01 -2.38
C CYS A 387 -22.89 0.31 -2.08
N GLU A 388 -22.35 1.40 -2.64
CA GLU A 388 -20.97 1.87 -2.44
C GLU A 388 -20.65 2.01 -0.93
N ASN A 389 -19.38 1.82 -0.56
CA ASN A 389 -18.90 1.67 0.83
C ASN A 389 -19.43 0.44 1.57
N HIS A 390 -19.77 -0.63 0.86
CA HIS A 390 -20.11 -1.93 1.46
C HIS A 390 -21.33 -1.85 2.39
N ASN A 391 -22.37 -1.15 1.96
CA ASN A 391 -23.57 -0.97 2.77
C ASN A 391 -24.43 -2.25 2.78
N ARG A 392 -24.10 -3.18 3.68
CA ARG A 392 -24.75 -4.50 3.79
C ARG A 392 -26.27 -4.43 3.91
N ASP A 393 -26.80 -3.40 4.58
CA ASP A 393 -28.24 -3.23 4.76
C ASP A 393 -28.92 -2.88 3.42
N LEU A 394 -28.39 -1.90 2.68
CA LEU A 394 -28.91 -1.52 1.36
C LEU A 394 -28.71 -2.64 0.33
N GLN A 395 -27.55 -3.30 0.33
CA GLN A 395 -27.26 -4.44 -0.54
C GLN A 395 -28.29 -5.56 -0.34
N ASN A 396 -28.62 -5.91 0.91
CA ASN A 396 -29.65 -6.90 1.20
C ASN A 396 -31.05 -6.40 0.84
N TYR A 397 -31.33 -5.11 1.06
CA TYR A 397 -32.63 -4.52 0.78
C TYR A 397 -32.94 -4.49 -0.72
N ILE A 398 -31.96 -4.28 -1.60
CA ILE A 398 -32.12 -4.33 -3.07
C ILE A 398 -32.50 -5.74 -3.55
N ARG A 399 -32.07 -6.79 -2.84
CA ARG A 399 -32.44 -8.19 -3.12
C ARG A 399 -33.78 -8.58 -2.50
N LYS A 400 -34.03 -8.16 -1.24
CA LYS A 400 -35.20 -8.58 -0.45
C LYS A 400 -35.78 -7.44 0.39
N GLN A 401 -36.99 -7.01 0.07
CA GLN A 401 -37.72 -5.97 0.83
C GLN A 401 -38.68 -6.58 1.86
N ASP A 402 -38.21 -6.84 3.09
CA ASP A 402 -38.95 -7.57 4.13
C ASP A 402 -40.28 -6.92 4.58
N HIS A 403 -40.45 -5.61 4.39
CA HIS A 403 -41.66 -4.86 4.77
C HIS A 403 -42.66 -4.66 3.63
N SER A 404 -42.36 -5.16 2.42
CA SER A 404 -43.23 -5.10 1.25
C SER A 404 -44.08 -6.38 1.11
N LYS A 405 -45.25 -6.28 0.46
CA LYS A 405 -46.06 -7.47 0.13
C LYS A 405 -45.45 -8.29 -1.01
N THR A 406 -44.88 -7.60 -1.98
CA THR A 406 -44.18 -8.18 -3.12
C THR A 406 -42.69 -7.88 -3.02
N ASN A 407 -41.86 -8.87 -3.35
CA ASN A 407 -40.42 -8.71 -3.36
C ASN A 407 -39.93 -8.52 -4.80
N TYR A 408 -39.20 -7.45 -5.05
CA TYR A 408 -38.58 -7.14 -6.33
C TYR A 408 -37.07 -7.33 -6.19
N ASN A 409 -36.55 -8.45 -6.68
CA ASN A 409 -35.13 -8.76 -6.59
C ASN A 409 -34.37 -8.11 -7.76
N LEU A 410 -33.88 -6.90 -7.55
CA LEU A 410 -33.19 -6.14 -8.59
C LEU A 410 -31.82 -6.75 -8.94
N VAL A 411 -31.19 -7.51 -8.02
CA VAL A 411 -29.92 -8.20 -8.30
C VAL A 411 -30.09 -9.24 -9.40
N HIS A 412 -31.15 -10.06 -9.31
CA HIS A 412 -31.46 -11.04 -10.35
C HIS A 412 -31.81 -10.38 -11.68
N GLU A 413 -32.55 -9.28 -11.67
CA GLU A 413 -32.89 -8.56 -12.90
C GLU A 413 -31.66 -7.92 -13.55
N THR A 414 -30.72 -7.38 -12.78
CA THR A 414 -29.44 -6.90 -13.34
C THR A 414 -28.67 -8.04 -14.01
N LEU A 415 -28.66 -9.24 -13.41
CA LEU A 415 -28.00 -10.41 -13.99
C LEU A 415 -28.70 -10.92 -15.26
N GLN A 416 -30.04 -10.90 -15.29
CA GLN A 416 -30.82 -11.24 -16.49
C GLN A 416 -30.63 -10.20 -17.61
N PHE A 417 -30.48 -8.93 -17.26
CA PHE A 417 -30.16 -7.88 -18.22
C PHE A 417 -28.79 -8.10 -18.87
N LEU A 418 -27.77 -8.46 -18.08
CA LEU A 418 -26.45 -8.83 -18.60
C LEU A 418 -26.50 -10.04 -19.55
N ASP A 419 -27.25 -11.07 -19.15
CA ASP A 419 -27.47 -12.27 -19.96
C ASP A 419 -28.14 -11.94 -21.32
N CYS A 420 -29.13 -11.04 -21.27
CA CYS A 420 -29.88 -10.58 -22.42
C CYS A 420 -29.05 -9.74 -23.40
N ILE A 421 -28.29 -8.76 -22.90
CA ILE A 421 -27.48 -7.86 -23.75
C ILE A 421 -26.30 -8.59 -24.40
N CYS A 422 -25.79 -9.65 -23.77
CA CYS A 422 -24.70 -10.49 -24.28
C CYS A 422 -25.16 -11.66 -25.17
N GLY A 423 -26.48 -11.90 -25.31
CA GLY A 423 -27.04 -12.79 -26.32
C GLY A 423 -27.03 -14.29 -26.00
N SER A 424 -27.08 -14.70 -24.73
CA SER A 424 -27.02 -16.14 -24.34
C SER A 424 -28.15 -17.00 -24.93
N THR A 425 -29.33 -16.42 -25.14
CA THR A 425 -30.52 -17.07 -25.70
C THR A 425 -30.35 -17.58 -27.14
N SER A 426 -29.22 -17.28 -27.79
CA SER A 426 -28.92 -17.66 -29.18
C SER A 426 -28.07 -18.93 -29.34
N GLY A 427 -27.72 -19.62 -28.25
CA GLY A 427 -27.23 -21.00 -28.31
C GLY A 427 -25.71 -21.21 -28.50
N GLY A 428 -24.86 -20.21 -28.25
CA GLY A 428 -23.41 -20.44 -28.23
C GLY A 428 -22.60 -19.35 -27.50
N LEU A 429 -21.94 -19.73 -26.40
CA LEU A 429 -20.98 -18.89 -25.65
C LEU A 429 -19.75 -18.45 -26.46
N GLY A 430 -19.57 -18.90 -27.70
CA GLY A 430 -18.47 -18.49 -28.58
C GLY A 430 -18.78 -17.31 -29.51
N LEU A 431 -19.95 -16.68 -29.40
CA LEU A 431 -20.42 -15.61 -30.30
C LEU A 431 -20.52 -14.22 -29.63
N LEU A 432 -19.97 -14.04 -28.42
CA LEU A 432 -20.07 -12.78 -27.67
C LEU A 432 -19.57 -11.57 -28.49
N GLY A 433 -18.51 -11.75 -29.28
CA GLY A 433 -17.95 -10.68 -30.11
C GLY A 433 -18.88 -10.14 -31.21
N LEU A 434 -19.99 -10.82 -31.53
CA LEU A 434 -21.00 -10.32 -32.47
C LEU A 434 -22.06 -9.43 -31.80
N TYR A 435 -22.32 -9.66 -30.50
CA TYR A 435 -23.30 -8.88 -29.74
C TYR A 435 -22.67 -7.68 -29.06
N ILE A 436 -21.41 -7.78 -28.64
CA ILE A 436 -20.67 -6.70 -27.99
C ILE A 436 -20.06 -5.80 -29.07
N ASN A 437 -20.39 -4.51 -29.02
CA ASN A 437 -19.95 -3.49 -29.96
C ASN A 437 -19.58 -2.19 -29.21
N GLU A 438 -19.05 -1.21 -29.94
CA GLU A 438 -18.62 0.06 -29.35
C GLU A 438 -19.78 0.86 -28.73
N SER A 439 -21.03 0.67 -29.16
CA SER A 439 -22.17 1.43 -28.64
C SER A 439 -22.76 0.84 -27.36
N ASN A 440 -22.63 -0.47 -27.12
CA ASN A 440 -23.21 -1.12 -25.93
C ASN A 440 -22.19 -1.47 -24.83
N VAL A 441 -20.89 -1.52 -25.13
CA VAL A 441 -19.85 -1.93 -24.14
C VAL A 441 -19.87 -1.09 -22.87
N GLY A 442 -20.09 0.22 -22.96
CA GLY A 442 -20.17 1.10 -21.78
C GLY A 442 -21.37 0.83 -20.87
N LEU A 443 -22.44 0.22 -21.39
CA LEU A 443 -23.58 -0.23 -20.57
C LEU A 443 -23.31 -1.58 -19.91
N ILE A 444 -22.56 -2.45 -20.58
CA ILE A 444 -22.11 -3.73 -20.02
C ILE A 444 -21.14 -3.49 -18.87
N ASN A 445 -20.17 -2.58 -19.01
CA ASN A 445 -19.25 -2.18 -17.94
C ASN A 445 -20.03 -1.68 -16.71
N GLN A 446 -20.97 -0.76 -16.91
CA GLN A 446 -21.83 -0.25 -15.84
C GLN A 446 -22.61 -1.37 -15.13
N CYS A 447 -23.06 -2.40 -15.85
CA CYS A 447 -23.74 -3.56 -15.29
C CYS A 447 -22.80 -4.40 -14.40
N LEU A 448 -21.58 -4.71 -14.89
CA LEU A 448 -20.56 -5.45 -14.14
C LEU A 448 -20.12 -4.70 -12.87
N GLU A 449 -19.91 -3.39 -12.95
CA GLU A 449 -19.61 -2.55 -11.79
C GLU A 449 -20.73 -2.57 -10.75
N SER A 450 -22.00 -2.51 -11.19
CA SER A 450 -23.15 -2.57 -10.28
C SER A 450 -23.24 -3.95 -9.60
N LEU A 451 -23.04 -5.04 -10.35
CA LEU A 451 -23.00 -6.40 -9.79
C LEU A 451 -21.87 -6.58 -8.79
N THR A 452 -20.72 -5.95 -9.05
CA THR A 452 -19.57 -5.94 -8.14
C THR A 452 -19.95 -5.26 -6.81
N GLU A 453 -20.51 -4.05 -6.84
CA GLU A 453 -20.95 -3.33 -5.63
C GLU A 453 -22.11 -4.01 -4.87
N TYR A 454 -22.95 -4.80 -5.55
CA TYR A 454 -24.01 -5.56 -4.87
C TYR A 454 -23.48 -6.65 -3.94
N CYS A 455 -22.29 -7.19 -4.21
CA CYS A 455 -21.75 -8.36 -3.50
C CYS A 455 -20.47 -8.08 -2.71
N GLN A 456 -19.68 -7.09 -3.12
CA GLN A 456 -18.46 -6.64 -2.42
C GLN A 456 -18.80 -6.10 -1.03
N GLY A 457 -18.08 -6.50 0.03
CA GLY A 457 -18.32 -5.93 1.37
C GLY A 457 -18.63 -6.86 2.54
N PRO A 458 -18.11 -8.09 2.56
CA PRO A 458 -18.74 -9.23 1.90
C PRO A 458 -20.25 -9.35 2.20
N CYS A 459 -21.04 -9.52 1.15
CA CYS A 459 -22.48 -9.84 1.25
C CYS A 459 -22.74 -11.26 0.74
N HIS A 460 -22.55 -12.26 1.61
CA HIS A 460 -22.66 -13.69 1.26
C HIS A 460 -23.99 -14.04 0.59
N GLU A 461 -25.03 -13.39 1.07
CA GLU A 461 -26.38 -13.43 0.56
C GLU A 461 -26.53 -13.06 -0.93
N ASN A 462 -25.88 -11.99 -1.37
CA ASN A 462 -25.94 -11.52 -2.75
C ASN A 462 -24.95 -12.29 -3.63
N GLN A 463 -23.78 -12.67 -3.10
CA GLN A 463 -22.80 -13.52 -3.78
C GLN A 463 -23.44 -14.86 -4.21
N THR A 464 -24.16 -15.53 -3.31
CA THR A 464 -24.87 -16.78 -3.63
C THR A 464 -26.01 -16.56 -4.61
N ALA A 465 -26.74 -15.45 -4.48
CA ALA A 465 -27.82 -15.11 -5.41
C ALA A 465 -27.32 -14.91 -6.84
N ILE A 466 -26.13 -14.34 -7.03
CA ILE A 466 -25.50 -14.16 -8.34
C ILE A 466 -24.95 -15.50 -8.88
N ALA A 467 -24.25 -16.27 -8.03
CA ALA A 467 -23.59 -17.50 -8.45
C ALA A 467 -24.57 -18.64 -8.82
N LEU A 468 -25.65 -18.81 -8.05
CA LEU A 468 -26.60 -19.92 -8.18
C LEU A 468 -27.89 -19.57 -8.92
N HIS A 469 -27.96 -18.40 -9.56
CA HIS A 469 -29.17 -18.01 -10.31
C HIS A 469 -29.44 -18.98 -11.47
N GLU A 470 -30.74 -19.16 -11.81
CA GLU A 470 -31.16 -20.01 -12.92
C GLU A 470 -30.74 -19.47 -14.30
N SER A 471 -30.49 -18.16 -14.41
CA SER A 471 -29.89 -17.59 -15.62
C SER A 471 -28.41 -17.93 -15.68
N ASN A 472 -27.90 -18.18 -16.88
CA ASN A 472 -26.48 -18.41 -17.14
C ASN A 472 -25.66 -17.11 -17.04
N GLY A 473 -26.09 -16.12 -16.25
CA GLY A 473 -25.48 -14.79 -16.20
C GLY A 473 -24.04 -14.83 -15.67
N ILE A 474 -23.73 -15.70 -14.70
CA ILE A 474 -22.35 -15.93 -14.25
C ILE A 474 -21.48 -16.54 -15.36
N ASP A 475 -22.07 -17.36 -16.24
CA ASP A 475 -21.36 -17.99 -17.35
C ASP A 475 -21.00 -16.96 -18.43
N ILE A 476 -21.81 -15.91 -18.57
CA ILE A 476 -21.47 -14.74 -19.39
C ILE A 476 -20.27 -14.01 -18.80
N VAL A 477 -20.22 -13.78 -17.48
CA VAL A 477 -19.05 -13.14 -16.84
C VAL A 477 -17.79 -13.99 -17.05
N ILE A 478 -17.88 -15.32 -16.90
CA ILE A 478 -16.77 -16.24 -17.18
C ILE A 478 -16.35 -16.16 -18.66
N ALA A 479 -17.30 -16.16 -19.59
CA ALA A 479 -17.02 -16.09 -21.02
C ALA A 479 -16.37 -14.75 -21.44
N LEU A 480 -16.73 -13.63 -20.80
CA LEU A 480 -16.11 -12.33 -21.02
C LEU A 480 -14.62 -12.33 -20.68
N VAL A 481 -14.23 -13.05 -19.62
CA VAL A 481 -12.83 -13.20 -19.22
C VAL A 481 -12.07 -14.12 -20.18
N LEU A 482 -12.63 -15.31 -20.47
CA LEU A 482 -11.94 -16.38 -21.18
C LEU A 482 -11.86 -16.19 -22.70
N ASN A 483 -12.90 -15.63 -23.33
CA ASN A 483 -12.99 -15.61 -24.79
C ASN A 483 -12.41 -14.32 -25.40
N ASP A 484 -11.96 -14.43 -26.65
CA ASP A 484 -11.58 -13.28 -27.46
C ASP A 484 -12.82 -12.56 -28.02
N ILE A 485 -12.90 -11.24 -27.81
CA ILE A 485 -14.05 -10.42 -28.20
C ILE A 485 -13.77 -9.79 -29.57
N ASN A 486 -13.85 -10.59 -30.65
CA ASN A 486 -13.65 -10.12 -32.02
C ASN A 486 -14.99 -9.76 -32.71
N PRO A 487 -15.09 -8.65 -33.48
CA PRO A 487 -13.99 -7.81 -33.99
C PRO A 487 -13.54 -6.65 -33.07
N LEU A 488 -14.23 -6.39 -31.95
CA LEU A 488 -13.95 -5.25 -31.07
C LEU A 488 -12.49 -5.18 -30.62
N GLY A 489 -11.88 -6.31 -30.24
CA GLY A 489 -10.48 -6.39 -29.82
C GLY A 489 -9.46 -6.01 -30.90
N ARG A 490 -9.85 -5.97 -32.19
CA ARG A 490 -8.98 -5.46 -33.26
C ARG A 490 -9.08 -3.94 -33.46
N GLN A 491 -10.19 -3.33 -33.05
CA GLN A 491 -10.48 -1.91 -33.27
C GLN A 491 -10.22 -1.07 -32.02
N ARG A 492 -10.67 -1.57 -30.86
CA ARG A 492 -10.67 -0.89 -29.56
C ARG A 492 -10.32 -1.90 -28.47
N MET A 493 -9.04 -2.24 -28.36
CA MET A 493 -8.55 -3.17 -27.33
C MET A 493 -8.73 -2.59 -25.92
N ASP A 494 -8.59 -1.27 -25.77
CA ASP A 494 -8.83 -0.51 -24.55
C ASP A 494 -10.18 -0.85 -23.90
N LEU A 495 -11.26 -0.85 -24.69
CA LEU A 495 -12.61 -1.18 -24.21
C LEU A 495 -12.76 -2.67 -23.83
N VAL A 496 -12.05 -3.57 -24.51
CA VAL A 496 -12.05 -5.00 -24.20
C VAL A 496 -11.29 -5.27 -22.91
N LEU A 497 -10.17 -4.59 -22.68
CA LEU A 497 -9.39 -4.69 -21.45
C LEU A 497 -10.18 -4.18 -20.25
N GLU A 498 -10.87 -3.04 -20.37
CA GLU A 498 -11.77 -2.53 -19.33
C GLU A 498 -12.88 -3.52 -18.99
N LEU A 499 -13.49 -4.13 -20.01
CA LEU A 499 -14.53 -5.14 -19.83
C LEU A 499 -14.01 -6.40 -19.13
N LYS A 500 -12.84 -6.90 -19.53
CA LYS A 500 -12.17 -8.04 -18.87
C LYS A 500 -11.79 -7.72 -17.44
N ASN A 501 -11.31 -6.51 -17.17
CA ASN A 501 -10.98 -6.03 -15.83
C ASN A 501 -12.22 -6.06 -14.92
N ASN A 502 -13.32 -5.42 -15.33
CA ASN A 502 -14.55 -5.36 -14.55
C ASN A 502 -15.19 -6.75 -14.37
N ALA A 503 -15.13 -7.61 -15.38
CA ALA A 503 -15.58 -9.01 -15.26
C ALA A 503 -14.74 -9.80 -14.24
N SER A 504 -13.41 -9.63 -14.27
CA SER A 504 -12.50 -10.27 -13.30
C SER A 504 -12.75 -9.78 -11.87
N LYS A 505 -12.98 -8.47 -11.66
CA LYS A 505 -13.37 -7.87 -10.38
C LYS A 505 -14.69 -8.45 -9.86
N THR A 506 -15.68 -8.63 -10.75
CA THR A 506 -16.98 -9.24 -10.38
C THR A 506 -16.79 -10.67 -9.86
N LEU A 507 -15.96 -11.49 -10.53
CA LEU A 507 -15.69 -12.87 -10.08
C LEU A 507 -14.94 -12.92 -8.74
N LEU A 508 -13.97 -12.02 -8.54
CA LEU A 508 -13.27 -11.88 -7.26
C LEU A 508 -14.22 -11.45 -6.13
N ALA A 509 -15.15 -10.52 -6.39
CA ALA A 509 -16.15 -10.07 -5.42
C ALA A 509 -17.15 -11.19 -5.04
N VAL A 510 -17.51 -12.08 -5.99
CA VAL A 510 -18.35 -13.26 -5.71
C VAL A 510 -17.63 -14.28 -4.81
N MET A 511 -16.30 -14.34 -4.89
CA MET A 511 -15.44 -15.21 -4.08
C MET A 511 -14.93 -14.57 -2.79
N GLU A 512 -15.23 -13.28 -2.55
CA GLU A 512 -14.68 -12.50 -1.43
C GLU A 512 -15.15 -13.06 -0.07
N SER A 513 -14.18 -13.33 0.82
CA SER A 513 -14.39 -13.83 2.19
C SER A 513 -15.22 -15.13 2.28
N ARG A 514 -15.12 -16.02 1.28
CA ARG A 514 -15.84 -17.30 1.24
C ARG A 514 -14.97 -18.50 1.65
N LEU A 515 -15.50 -19.34 2.53
CA LEU A 515 -14.90 -20.61 2.96
C LEU A 515 -15.63 -21.83 2.37
N ASP A 516 -16.84 -21.63 1.87
CA ASP A 516 -17.70 -22.65 1.27
C ASP A 516 -17.30 -22.95 -0.18
N THR A 517 -17.49 -24.20 -0.59
CA THR A 517 -17.05 -24.68 -1.91
C THR A 517 -18.07 -24.44 -3.02
N GLU A 518 -19.35 -24.17 -2.69
CA GLU A 518 -20.44 -24.13 -3.67
C GLU A 518 -20.23 -23.09 -4.78
N ASN A 519 -19.87 -21.86 -4.43
CA ASN A 519 -19.64 -20.80 -5.41
C ASN A 519 -18.44 -21.10 -6.32
N ALA A 520 -17.34 -21.58 -5.74
CA ALA A 520 -16.13 -21.91 -6.50
C ALA A 520 -16.33 -23.13 -7.40
N GLU A 521 -17.03 -24.16 -6.94
CA GLU A 521 -17.44 -25.31 -7.77
C GLU A 521 -18.28 -24.85 -8.97
N ARG A 522 -19.23 -23.93 -8.76
CA ARG A 522 -20.08 -23.40 -9.83
C ARG A 522 -19.30 -22.59 -10.87
N ILE A 523 -18.26 -21.86 -10.46
CA ILE A 523 -17.35 -21.13 -11.36
C ILE A 523 -16.47 -22.14 -12.13
N LEU A 524 -15.86 -23.10 -11.43
CA LEU A 524 -14.99 -24.10 -12.02
C LEU A 524 -15.71 -25.07 -12.96
N TYR A 525 -17.02 -25.27 -12.80
CA TYR A 525 -17.81 -26.13 -13.68
C TYR A 525 -17.78 -25.66 -15.15
N ASN A 526 -17.79 -24.33 -15.38
CA ASN A 526 -17.82 -23.73 -16.72
C ASN A 526 -16.47 -23.10 -17.14
N MET A 527 -15.44 -23.22 -16.32
CA MET A 527 -14.11 -22.69 -16.57
C MET A 527 -13.10 -23.84 -16.58
N THR A 528 -12.42 -24.07 -17.71
CA THR A 528 -11.36 -25.08 -17.73
C THR A 528 -10.08 -24.51 -17.11
N PRO A 529 -9.42 -25.22 -16.17
CA PRO A 529 -8.19 -24.75 -15.51
C PRO A 529 -7.08 -24.33 -16.49
N GLN A 530 -6.97 -25.03 -17.62
CA GLN A 530 -5.93 -24.77 -18.61
C GLN A 530 -6.20 -23.49 -19.41
N GLN A 531 -7.44 -23.24 -19.84
CA GLN A 531 -7.81 -21.99 -20.51
C GLN A 531 -7.56 -20.77 -19.62
N LEU A 532 -7.83 -20.88 -18.31
CA LEU A 532 -7.59 -19.79 -17.36
C LEU A 532 -6.10 -19.40 -17.32
N VAL A 533 -5.22 -20.40 -17.22
CA VAL A 533 -3.76 -20.20 -17.23
C VAL A 533 -3.28 -19.64 -18.57
N ASP A 534 -3.82 -20.13 -19.69
CA ASP A 534 -3.47 -19.65 -21.03
C ASP A 534 -3.84 -18.18 -21.22
N VAL A 535 -5.00 -17.74 -20.72
CA VAL A 535 -5.43 -16.34 -20.77
C VAL A 535 -4.52 -15.45 -19.92
N CYS A 536 -4.10 -15.89 -18.72
CA CYS A 536 -3.12 -15.15 -17.91
C CYS A 536 -1.78 -14.97 -18.65
N LYS A 537 -1.29 -16.04 -19.29
CA LYS A 537 -0.04 -16.01 -20.08
C LYS A 537 -0.18 -15.12 -21.31
N GLN A 538 -1.32 -15.17 -21.98
CA GLN A 538 -1.62 -14.32 -23.13
C GLN A 538 -1.63 -12.84 -22.76
N ALA A 539 -2.30 -12.48 -21.66
CA ALA A 539 -2.36 -11.09 -21.16
C ALA A 539 -0.96 -10.54 -20.82
N TYR A 540 -0.08 -11.38 -20.26
CA TYR A 540 1.31 -10.99 -19.97
C TYR A 540 2.12 -10.71 -21.26
N ASN A 541 1.96 -11.55 -22.27
CA ASN A 541 2.72 -11.45 -23.53
C ASN A 541 2.20 -10.38 -24.50
N GLN A 542 0.98 -9.86 -24.28
CA GLN A 542 0.39 -8.83 -25.14
C GLN A 542 1.01 -7.44 -24.94
N GLU A 543 1.69 -7.19 -23.82
CA GLU A 543 2.25 -5.87 -23.47
C GLU A 543 3.57 -5.54 -24.21
N ASP A 544 4.29 -6.52 -24.77
CA ASP A 544 5.53 -6.29 -25.53
C ASP A 544 5.32 -5.46 -26.83
N LEU A 545 4.07 -5.11 -27.16
CA LEU A 545 3.68 -4.38 -28.37
C LEU A 545 3.01 -3.02 -28.09
N GLU A 546 2.75 -2.66 -26.83
CA GLU A 546 2.08 -1.41 -26.49
C GLU A 546 3.12 -0.35 -26.09
N ASP A 547 3.38 0.60 -27.02
CA ASP A 547 3.93 1.92 -26.67
C ASP A 547 3.13 2.49 -25.48
N GLU A 548 3.77 3.30 -24.62
CA GLU A 548 3.22 4.04 -23.45
C GLU A 548 2.02 4.95 -23.79
N ASN A 549 0.97 4.39 -24.38
CA ASN A 549 -0.30 5.05 -24.63
C ASN A 549 -1.10 5.02 -23.32
N GLU A 550 -1.71 6.16 -23.02
CA GLU A 550 -2.48 6.48 -21.81
C GLU A 550 -3.77 5.63 -21.67
N CYS A 551 -3.68 4.30 -21.68
CA CYS A 551 -4.77 3.45 -21.23
C CYS A 551 -4.75 3.37 -19.69
N GLU A 552 -5.90 3.64 -19.07
CA GLU A 552 -6.07 3.59 -17.62
C GLU A 552 -5.90 2.18 -17.04
N VAL A 553 -6.09 1.14 -17.87
CA VAL A 553 -5.98 -0.28 -17.50
C VAL A 553 -4.93 -0.97 -18.38
N SER A 554 -3.92 -1.59 -17.75
CA SER A 554 -2.89 -2.35 -18.47
C SER A 554 -3.28 -3.82 -18.68
N CYS A 555 -2.75 -4.45 -19.74
CA CYS A 555 -2.91 -5.89 -19.98
C CYS A 555 -2.42 -6.74 -18.79
N ARG A 556 -1.34 -6.31 -18.12
CA ARG A 556 -0.79 -6.99 -16.94
C ARG A 556 -1.71 -6.93 -15.74
N ASP A 557 -2.39 -5.82 -15.49
CA ASP A 557 -3.32 -5.71 -14.36
C ASP A 557 -4.50 -6.67 -14.54
N VAL A 558 -5.03 -6.77 -15.77
CA VAL A 558 -6.09 -7.74 -16.11
C VAL A 558 -5.57 -9.17 -15.91
N GLY A 559 -4.39 -9.49 -16.44
CA GLY A 559 -3.77 -10.81 -16.25
C GLY A 559 -3.51 -11.17 -14.79
N HIS A 560 -3.14 -10.17 -13.98
CA HIS A 560 -2.90 -10.36 -12.55
C HIS A 560 -4.20 -10.63 -11.78
N ASN A 561 -5.29 -9.90 -12.08
CA ASN A 561 -6.61 -10.17 -11.46
C ASN A 561 -7.09 -11.60 -11.77
N ILE A 562 -6.90 -12.06 -13.00
CA ILE A 562 -7.24 -13.44 -13.40
C ILE A 562 -6.34 -14.45 -12.68
N PHE A 563 -5.05 -14.15 -12.50
CA PHE A 563 -4.14 -14.98 -11.72
C PHE A 563 -4.55 -15.08 -10.25
N ILE A 564 -4.96 -13.98 -9.61
CA ILE A 564 -5.46 -13.98 -8.22
C ILE A 564 -6.72 -14.85 -8.13
N LEU A 565 -7.65 -14.74 -9.08
CA LEU A 565 -8.85 -15.59 -9.13
C LEU A 565 -8.46 -17.07 -9.26
N ALA A 566 -7.53 -17.39 -10.17
CA ALA A 566 -7.01 -18.75 -10.34
C ALA A 566 -6.37 -19.28 -9.04
N HIS A 567 -5.60 -18.44 -8.35
CA HIS A 567 -4.98 -18.76 -7.07
C HIS A 567 -6.04 -19.08 -6.00
N GLN A 568 -7.07 -18.25 -5.85
CA GLN A 568 -8.18 -18.48 -4.93
C GLN A 568 -8.94 -19.79 -5.23
N LEU A 569 -9.24 -20.05 -6.51
CA LEU A 569 -9.91 -21.29 -6.94
C LEU A 569 -9.02 -22.54 -6.77
N SER A 570 -7.70 -22.38 -6.81
CA SER A 570 -6.75 -23.48 -6.70
C SER A 570 -6.75 -24.17 -5.33
N HIS A 571 -7.21 -23.48 -4.27
CA HIS A 571 -7.39 -24.08 -2.95
C HIS A 571 -8.39 -25.25 -2.96
N GLN A 572 -9.36 -25.21 -3.87
CA GLN A 572 -10.38 -26.26 -4.01
C GLN A 572 -10.06 -27.25 -5.14
N ASN A 573 -9.25 -26.84 -6.13
CA ASN A 573 -8.88 -27.67 -7.27
C ASN A 573 -7.36 -27.92 -7.34
N LYS A 574 -6.97 -29.15 -6.97
CA LYS A 574 -5.56 -29.59 -6.97
C LYS A 574 -4.91 -29.57 -8.36
N ASP A 575 -5.68 -29.79 -9.42
CA ASP A 575 -5.16 -29.78 -10.79
C ASP A 575 -4.76 -28.35 -11.17
N LEU A 576 -5.60 -27.36 -10.86
CA LEU A 576 -5.28 -25.94 -11.05
C LEU A 576 -4.08 -25.51 -10.20
N ALA A 577 -3.99 -25.96 -8.94
CA ALA A 577 -2.85 -25.69 -8.09
C ALA A 577 -1.52 -26.24 -8.64
N SER A 578 -1.57 -27.36 -9.38
CA SER A 578 -0.38 -27.90 -10.04
C SER A 578 0.03 -27.09 -11.28
N LEU A 579 -0.93 -26.53 -12.02
CA LEU A 579 -0.70 -25.73 -13.22
C LEU A 579 -0.17 -24.31 -12.92
N LEU A 580 -0.47 -23.77 -11.74
CA LEU A 580 0.00 -22.44 -11.31
C LEU A 580 1.45 -22.45 -10.79
N LYS A 581 2.01 -23.63 -10.48
CA LYS A 581 3.39 -23.72 -10.01
C LYS A 581 4.35 -23.55 -11.20
N PRO A 582 5.26 -22.57 -11.17
CA PRO A 582 6.29 -22.46 -12.20
C PRO A 582 7.13 -23.74 -12.20
N SER A 583 7.29 -24.37 -13.37
CA SER A 583 7.92 -25.68 -13.45
C SER A 583 9.43 -25.54 -13.17
N ALA A 584 9.94 -26.26 -12.18
CA ALA A 584 11.38 -26.26 -11.86
C ALA A 584 12.23 -27.02 -12.92
N SER A 585 11.60 -27.56 -13.97
CA SER A 585 12.23 -28.32 -15.05
C SER A 585 12.58 -27.41 -16.23
N ALA A 586 13.66 -26.65 -16.08
CA ALA A 586 14.24 -25.79 -17.11
C ALA A 586 14.93 -26.56 -18.27
N GLU A 587 14.36 -27.67 -18.76
CA GLU A 587 14.97 -28.49 -19.82
C GLU A 587 14.06 -28.83 -21.02
N SER A 588 12.89 -28.18 -21.16
CA SER A 588 12.09 -28.28 -22.39
C SER A 588 11.76 -26.90 -22.97
N ASP A 589 11.98 -26.76 -24.28
CA ASP A 589 11.97 -25.59 -25.18
C ASP A 589 10.76 -24.59 -25.14
N GLU A 590 10.00 -24.44 -24.04
CA GLU A 590 8.95 -23.42 -23.89
C GLU A 590 9.47 -22.16 -23.15
N MET A 591 10.45 -21.48 -23.76
CA MET A 591 11.26 -20.41 -23.15
C MET A 591 10.53 -19.09 -22.76
N HIS A 592 9.20 -18.98 -22.94
CA HIS A 592 8.43 -17.76 -22.62
C HIS A 592 7.17 -17.98 -21.77
N GLY A 593 6.73 -19.22 -21.54
CA GLY A 593 5.46 -19.50 -20.84
C GLY A 593 5.53 -19.42 -19.31
N ASP A 594 6.69 -19.76 -18.74
CA ASP A 594 6.88 -19.83 -17.28
C ASP A 594 7.27 -18.48 -16.66
N SER A 595 7.77 -17.52 -17.44
CA SER A 595 8.13 -16.18 -16.95
C SER A 595 6.90 -15.37 -16.52
N ALA A 596 5.76 -15.56 -17.17
CA ALA A 596 4.49 -14.91 -16.81
C ALA A 596 4.01 -15.35 -15.43
N LEU A 597 4.00 -16.67 -15.18
CA LEU A 597 3.56 -17.23 -13.90
C LEU A 597 4.53 -16.88 -12.77
N GLU A 598 5.85 -16.89 -13.04
CA GLU A 598 6.85 -16.43 -12.07
C GLU A 598 6.66 -14.94 -11.72
N TYR A 599 6.36 -14.10 -12.71
CA TYR A 599 6.07 -12.69 -12.50
C TYR A 599 4.86 -12.49 -11.59
N TYR A 600 3.72 -13.11 -11.90
CA TYR A 600 2.50 -12.97 -11.09
C TYR A 600 2.70 -13.53 -9.68
N ALA A 601 3.33 -14.70 -9.53
CA ALA A 601 3.61 -15.29 -8.23
C ALA A 601 4.51 -14.40 -7.36
N LYS A 602 5.51 -13.73 -7.95
CA LYS A 602 6.40 -12.80 -7.23
C LYS A 602 5.68 -11.52 -6.78
N HIS A 603 4.68 -11.07 -7.54
CA HIS A 603 3.93 -9.85 -7.28
C HIS A 603 2.56 -10.11 -6.62
N THR A 604 2.27 -11.34 -6.20
CA THR A 604 1.08 -11.68 -5.43
C THR A 604 1.48 -11.88 -3.98
N ALA A 605 0.77 -11.24 -3.06
CA ALA A 605 0.92 -11.47 -1.63
C ALA A 605 -0.40 -11.96 -1.05
N GLN A 606 -0.29 -12.78 0.00
CA GLN A 606 -1.42 -13.23 0.80
C GLN A 606 -1.20 -12.88 2.26
N ILE A 607 -2.28 -12.53 2.96
CA ILE A 607 -2.31 -12.27 4.41
C ILE A 607 -3.57 -12.87 5.03
N GLU A 608 -3.53 -13.13 6.33
CA GLU A 608 -4.70 -13.49 7.12
C GLU A 608 -5.10 -12.29 8.00
N ILE A 609 -6.39 -11.99 8.08
CA ILE A 609 -6.90 -10.93 8.96
C ILE A 609 -8.07 -11.40 9.81
N VAL A 610 -8.32 -10.66 10.89
CA VAL A 610 -9.41 -10.91 11.83
C VAL A 610 -10.47 -9.82 11.70
N ARG A 611 -11.72 -10.21 11.45
CA ARG A 611 -12.87 -9.29 11.50
C ARG A 611 -13.38 -9.06 12.93
N ARG A 612 -14.26 -8.08 13.12
CA ARG A 612 -14.84 -7.71 14.44
C ARG A 612 -15.61 -8.86 15.10
N ASP A 613 -16.17 -9.76 14.31
CA ASP A 613 -16.86 -10.98 14.77
C ASP A 613 -15.90 -12.13 15.11
N ARG A 614 -14.58 -11.87 15.07
CA ARG A 614 -13.48 -12.81 15.32
C ARG A 614 -13.30 -13.89 14.25
N THR A 615 -14.00 -13.79 13.13
CA THR A 615 -13.76 -14.67 11.99
C THR A 615 -12.41 -14.33 11.35
N MET A 616 -11.74 -15.38 10.86
CA MET A 616 -10.49 -15.28 10.12
C MET A 616 -10.81 -15.29 8.63
N GLU A 617 -10.17 -14.43 7.86
CA GLU A 617 -10.26 -14.44 6.40
C GLU A 617 -8.87 -14.27 5.78
N GLN A 618 -8.70 -14.86 4.60
CA GLN A 618 -7.50 -14.72 3.80
C GLN A 618 -7.73 -13.69 2.70
N ILE A 619 -6.79 -12.75 2.55
CA ILE A 619 -6.81 -11.75 1.48
C ILE A 619 -5.61 -12.00 0.58
N VAL A 620 -5.87 -12.03 -0.73
CA VAL A 620 -4.84 -12.12 -1.77
C VAL A 620 -4.88 -10.83 -2.57
N PHE A 621 -3.73 -10.17 -2.75
CA PHE A 621 -3.66 -8.86 -3.38
C PHE A 621 -2.34 -8.68 -4.17
N PRO A 622 -2.33 -7.79 -5.18
CA PRO A 622 -1.12 -7.47 -5.93
C PRO A 622 -0.19 -6.55 -5.10
N VAL A 623 1.10 -6.88 -5.07
CA VAL A 623 2.13 -6.09 -4.38
C VAL A 623 2.37 -4.78 -5.15
N PRO A 624 2.18 -3.60 -4.52
CA PRO A 624 2.44 -2.32 -5.18
C PRO A 624 3.89 -2.19 -5.64
N ASN A 625 4.11 -1.66 -6.85
CA ASN A 625 5.45 -1.45 -7.42
C ASN A 625 6.37 -0.59 -6.54
N ILE A 626 5.79 0.26 -5.67
CA ILE A 626 6.57 1.08 -4.73
C ILE A 626 7.30 0.23 -3.66
N CYS A 627 6.77 -0.95 -3.33
CA CYS A 627 7.32 -1.83 -2.30
C CYS A 627 8.65 -2.50 -2.71
N GLU A 628 8.94 -2.60 -4.03
CA GLU A 628 10.22 -3.13 -4.53
C GLU A 628 11.41 -2.23 -4.15
N PHE A 629 11.16 -0.95 -3.88
CA PHE A 629 12.19 0.01 -3.51
C PHE A 629 12.62 -0.06 -2.04
N LEU A 630 12.08 -1.00 -1.25
CA LEU A 630 12.51 -1.22 0.13
C LEU A 630 13.89 -1.91 0.18
N THR A 631 14.83 -1.32 0.91
CA THR A 631 16.19 -1.84 1.00
C THR A 631 16.27 -3.13 1.83
N PRO A 632 17.14 -4.10 1.46
CA PRO A 632 17.31 -5.32 2.25
C PRO A 632 17.91 -5.05 3.63
N GLU A 633 18.70 -3.98 3.78
CA GLU A 633 19.28 -3.56 5.06
C GLU A 633 18.17 -3.14 6.05
N SER A 634 17.23 -2.29 5.62
CA SER A 634 16.07 -1.91 6.44
C SER A 634 15.18 -3.11 6.78
N LYS A 635 15.07 -4.09 5.87
CA LYS A 635 14.34 -5.34 6.15
C LYS A 635 14.97 -6.12 7.31
N ILE A 636 16.28 -6.34 7.25
CA ILE A 636 17.01 -7.06 8.30
C ILE A 636 16.98 -6.28 9.62
N ASP A 637 17.19 -4.96 9.56
CA ASP A 637 17.16 -4.09 10.73
C ASP A 637 15.82 -4.16 11.45
N ALA A 638 14.70 -4.00 10.73
CA ALA A 638 13.37 -4.10 11.33
C ALA A 638 13.08 -5.51 11.87
N TYR A 639 13.47 -6.58 11.18
CA TYR A 639 13.29 -7.96 11.65
C TYR A 639 13.97 -8.22 13.01
N GLN A 640 15.18 -7.67 13.19
CA GLN A 640 16.00 -7.93 14.38
C GLN A 640 15.73 -6.96 15.53
N THR A 641 15.34 -5.71 15.23
CA THR A 641 15.21 -4.63 16.24
C THR A 641 13.80 -4.39 16.74
N CYS A 642 12.76 -5.01 16.16
CA CYS A 642 11.39 -4.86 16.69
C CYS A 642 11.26 -5.47 18.09
N GLU A 643 10.83 -4.66 19.04
CA GLU A 643 10.65 -5.05 20.44
C GLU A 643 9.26 -5.66 20.68
N ARG A 644 9.16 -6.47 21.74
CA ARG A 644 7.88 -7.03 22.19
C ARG A 644 7.20 -6.03 23.13
N ASP A 645 5.90 -5.84 22.92
CA ASP A 645 5.04 -5.07 23.82
C ASP A 645 4.72 -5.84 25.12
N ASP A 646 3.93 -5.22 26.00
CA ASP A 646 3.47 -5.82 27.26
C ASP A 646 2.62 -7.10 27.05
N GLN A 647 2.10 -7.30 25.83
CA GLN A 647 1.31 -8.47 25.43
C GLN A 647 2.18 -9.53 24.72
N ASN A 648 3.51 -9.39 24.76
CA ASN A 648 4.49 -10.22 24.08
C ASN A 648 4.40 -10.23 22.53
N SER A 649 3.70 -9.25 21.93
CA SER A 649 3.58 -9.07 20.49
C SER A 649 4.60 -8.08 19.94
N LYS A 650 5.13 -8.34 18.74
CA LYS A 650 6.03 -7.41 18.03
C LYS A 650 5.29 -6.45 17.10
N ILE A 651 3.98 -6.60 16.97
CA ILE A 651 3.17 -5.91 15.96
C ILE A 651 3.10 -4.40 16.22
N SER A 652 3.00 -3.98 17.49
CA SER A 652 2.85 -2.55 17.82
C SER A 652 4.04 -1.72 17.34
N ASP A 653 5.26 -2.10 17.71
CA ASP A 653 6.49 -1.41 17.29
C ASP A 653 6.70 -1.49 15.77
N PHE A 654 6.36 -2.64 15.15
CA PHE A 654 6.39 -2.77 13.70
C PHE A 654 5.42 -1.81 13.00
N PHE A 655 4.20 -1.67 13.51
CA PHE A 655 3.16 -0.80 12.95
C PHE A 655 3.59 0.67 12.98
N ASP A 656 4.17 1.14 14.09
CA ASP A 656 4.68 2.51 14.22
C ASP A 656 5.80 2.83 13.22
N ARG A 657 6.61 1.83 12.85
CA ARG A 657 7.70 1.96 11.86
C ARG A 657 7.21 1.93 10.42
N THR A 658 6.00 1.47 10.13
CA THR A 658 5.48 1.33 8.74
C THR A 658 5.51 2.65 7.98
N GLU A 659 5.26 3.78 8.64
CA GLU A 659 5.29 5.11 8.01
C GLU A 659 6.69 5.55 7.62
N GLU A 660 7.69 5.20 8.42
CA GLU A 660 9.10 5.45 8.12
C GLU A 660 9.56 4.62 6.93
N LEU A 661 9.19 3.33 6.90
CA LEU A 661 9.49 2.42 5.78
C LEU A 661 8.82 2.87 4.48
N PHE A 662 7.56 3.34 4.54
CA PHE A 662 6.88 3.87 3.36
C PHE A 662 7.55 5.14 2.82
N ARG A 663 7.99 6.06 3.70
CA ARG A 663 8.77 7.23 3.29
C ARG A 663 10.11 6.85 2.67
N GLU A 664 10.79 5.83 3.20
CA GLU A 664 12.01 5.29 2.62
C GLU A 664 11.78 4.79 1.19
N MET A 665 10.71 4.00 0.96
CA MET A 665 10.38 3.50 -0.39
C MET A 665 10.11 4.65 -1.38
N GLN A 666 9.33 5.66 -0.97
CA GLN A 666 9.07 6.86 -1.78
C GLN A 666 10.35 7.60 -2.14
N TRP A 667 11.26 7.73 -1.17
CA TRP A 667 12.56 8.33 -1.38
C TRP A 667 13.42 7.50 -2.34
N GLN A 668 13.50 6.18 -2.16
CA GLN A 668 14.28 5.29 -3.02
C GLN A 668 13.78 5.30 -4.47
N LYS A 669 12.46 5.38 -4.69
CA LYS A 669 11.88 5.57 -6.02
C LYS A 669 12.35 6.89 -6.65
N LYS A 670 12.30 8.01 -5.90
CA LYS A 670 12.80 9.32 -6.36
C LYS A 670 14.31 9.31 -6.62
N LEU A 671 15.08 8.64 -5.77
CA LEU A 671 16.54 8.54 -5.86
C LEU A 671 16.97 7.80 -7.13
N ARG A 672 16.31 6.67 -7.45
CA ARG A 672 16.59 5.88 -8.66
C ARG A 672 16.13 6.58 -9.94
N GLY A 673 15.00 7.29 -9.91
CA GLY A 673 14.46 8.02 -11.07
C GLY A 673 15.21 9.32 -11.38
N ASN A 674 15.36 10.21 -10.39
CA ASN A 674 15.80 11.58 -10.63
C ASN A 674 17.32 11.78 -10.44
N TYR A 675 17.98 10.94 -9.63
CA TYR A 675 19.35 11.20 -9.15
C TYR A 675 20.29 10.00 -9.33
N ARG A 676 20.55 9.61 -10.59
CA ARG A 676 21.42 8.47 -10.95
C ARG A 676 22.81 8.51 -10.31
N PHE A 677 23.43 9.69 -10.19
CA PHE A 677 24.74 9.83 -9.56
C PHE A 677 24.69 9.57 -8.04
N LEU A 678 23.72 10.17 -7.34
CA LEU A 678 23.53 9.96 -5.91
C LEU A 678 23.19 8.50 -5.61
N PHE A 679 22.33 7.86 -6.42
CA PHE A 679 22.06 6.43 -6.29
C PHE A 679 23.32 5.56 -6.43
N GLY A 680 24.19 5.87 -7.40
CA GLY A 680 25.45 5.13 -7.61
C GLY A 680 26.45 5.26 -6.45
N VAL A 681 26.38 6.35 -5.68
CA VAL A 681 27.19 6.58 -4.48
C VAL A 681 26.53 5.98 -3.24
N SER A 682 25.20 6.14 -3.11
CA SER A 682 24.36 5.65 -2.01
C SER A 682 24.31 4.12 -1.96
N SER A 683 24.19 3.45 -3.11
CA SER A 683 24.09 2.00 -3.20
C SER A 683 25.36 1.26 -2.75
N ARG A 684 26.49 1.97 -2.61
CA ARG A 684 27.80 1.40 -2.26
C ARG A 684 28.27 1.86 -0.88
N MET A 685 27.35 2.10 0.05
CA MET A 685 27.65 2.57 1.41
C MET A 685 28.70 1.70 2.13
N THR A 686 28.52 0.37 2.12
CA THR A 686 29.43 -0.58 2.77
C THR A 686 30.86 -0.56 2.21
N LEU A 687 31.02 -0.29 0.91
CA LEU A 687 32.33 -0.18 0.26
C LEU A 687 33.08 1.08 0.73
N TRP A 688 32.41 2.23 0.77
CA TRP A 688 33.01 3.48 1.25
C TRP A 688 33.47 3.36 2.70
N GLU A 689 32.67 2.67 3.52
CA GLU A 689 32.97 2.39 4.91
C GLU A 689 34.18 1.45 5.07
N GLN A 690 34.27 0.38 4.27
CA GLN A 690 35.42 -0.53 4.25
C GLN A 690 36.72 0.17 3.80
N ILE A 691 36.65 1.05 2.80
CA ILE A 691 37.82 1.79 2.36
C ILE A 691 38.28 2.78 3.45
N SER A 692 37.34 3.47 4.10
CA SER A 692 37.64 4.45 5.15
C SER A 692 38.38 3.83 6.34
N ILE A 693 37.94 2.66 6.82
CA ILE A 693 38.59 1.98 7.95
C ILE A 693 39.96 1.41 7.58
N ASN A 694 40.11 0.82 6.40
CA ASN A 694 41.39 0.31 5.91
C ASN A 694 42.43 1.44 5.78
N LEU A 695 41.98 2.63 5.35
CA LEU A 695 42.81 3.82 5.25
C LEU A 695 43.23 4.35 6.63
N ALA A 696 42.31 4.37 7.60
CA ALA A 696 42.61 4.75 8.98
C ALA A 696 43.62 3.80 9.64
N ILE A 697 43.47 2.49 9.47
CA ILE A 697 44.44 1.50 9.96
C ILE A 697 45.81 1.73 9.32
N LEU A 698 45.86 1.96 8.00
CA LEU A 698 47.10 2.20 7.28
C LEU A 698 47.83 3.46 7.76
N ILE A 699 47.13 4.58 7.93
CA ILE A 699 47.70 5.83 8.45
C ILE A 699 48.30 5.60 9.83
N ASN A 700 47.55 4.96 10.74
CA ASN A 700 48.02 4.73 12.10
C ASN A 700 49.22 3.77 12.15
N LEU A 701 49.28 2.75 11.29
CA LEU A 701 50.45 1.90 11.16
C LEU A 701 51.68 2.69 10.68
N LEU A 702 51.53 3.54 9.66
CA LEU A 702 52.61 4.39 9.16
C LEU A 702 53.12 5.36 10.24
N VAL A 703 52.22 5.96 11.02
CA VAL A 703 52.59 6.84 12.13
C VAL A 703 53.33 6.06 13.22
N ALA A 704 52.88 4.85 13.56
CA ALA A 704 53.53 4.02 14.57
C ALA A 704 54.95 3.59 14.18
N PHE A 705 55.21 3.31 12.90
CA PHE A 705 56.53 2.84 12.45
C PHE A 705 57.58 3.95 12.27
N PHE A 706 57.16 5.16 11.95
CA PHE A 706 58.07 6.20 11.46
C PHE A 706 58.00 7.52 12.26
N TYR A 707 57.36 7.53 13.43
CA TYR A 707 57.37 8.67 14.34
C TYR A 707 58.53 8.54 15.36
N PRO A 708 59.30 9.61 15.68
CA PRO A 708 59.19 10.98 15.17
C PRO A 708 59.69 11.11 13.72
N PHE A 709 59.10 12.04 12.97
CA PHE A 709 59.40 12.28 11.55
C PHE A 709 60.74 13.03 11.36
N SER A 710 61.83 12.51 11.92
CA SER A 710 63.18 13.09 11.78
C SER A 710 63.92 12.38 10.65
N ASP A 711 64.07 13.09 9.53
CA ASP A 711 64.69 12.70 8.27
C ASP A 711 64.15 11.40 7.65
N GLY A 712 63.49 11.53 6.50
CA GLY A 712 62.89 10.39 5.79
C GLY A 712 63.89 9.24 5.60
N PRO A 713 63.41 7.98 5.53
CA PRO A 713 64.30 6.87 5.25
C PRO A 713 65.02 7.22 3.93
N GLY A 714 66.35 7.31 3.97
CA GLY A 714 67.16 7.84 2.87
C GLY A 714 66.86 7.21 1.50
N GLU A 715 67.44 7.78 0.44
CA GLU A 715 67.20 7.34 -0.94
C GLU A 715 67.16 5.80 -1.08
N LEU A 716 66.11 5.27 -1.75
CA LEU A 716 66.02 3.85 -2.04
C LEU A 716 67.24 3.40 -2.84
N ASP A 717 67.90 2.32 -2.41
CA ASP A 717 68.89 1.64 -3.23
C ASP A 717 68.33 1.38 -4.65
N GLY A 718 69.14 1.65 -5.68
CA GLY A 718 68.68 1.64 -7.07
C GLY A 718 68.06 0.31 -7.51
N ARG A 719 68.50 -0.80 -6.91
CA ARG A 719 67.93 -2.14 -7.14
C ARG A 719 66.52 -2.28 -6.55
N LEU A 720 66.31 -1.75 -5.35
CA LEU A 720 65.02 -1.76 -4.67
C LEU A 720 64.02 -0.83 -5.38
N SER A 721 64.49 0.30 -5.90
CA SER A 721 63.70 1.25 -6.69
C SER A 721 63.15 0.61 -7.97
N VAL A 722 63.98 -0.15 -8.70
CA VAL A 722 63.56 -0.91 -9.90
C VAL A 722 62.57 -2.02 -9.55
N LEU A 723 62.76 -2.73 -8.43
CA LEU A 723 61.82 -3.75 -7.96
C LEU A 723 60.43 -3.17 -7.64
N VAL A 724 60.36 -1.99 -7.02
CA VAL A 724 59.07 -1.32 -6.74
C VAL A 724 58.38 -0.88 -8.04
N TRP A 725 59.13 -0.37 -9.02
CA TRP A 725 58.57 -0.05 -10.36
C TRP A 725 58.04 -1.28 -11.08
N LEU A 726 58.80 -2.38 -11.07
CA LEU A 726 58.38 -3.65 -11.66
C LEU A 726 57.12 -4.18 -10.96
N ALA A 727 57.07 -4.11 -9.63
CA ALA A 727 55.89 -4.49 -8.85
C ALA A 727 54.66 -3.64 -9.18
N MET A 728 54.80 -2.31 -9.35
CA MET A 728 53.69 -1.44 -9.77
C MET A 728 53.19 -1.76 -11.18
N ILE A 729 54.10 -1.98 -12.14
CA ILE A 729 53.72 -2.29 -13.53
C ILE A 729 53.04 -3.66 -13.62
N VAL A 730 53.60 -4.68 -12.96
CA VAL A 730 53.02 -6.03 -12.94
C VAL A 730 51.65 -6.02 -12.26
N SER A 731 51.50 -5.33 -11.13
CA SER A 731 50.20 -5.22 -10.46
C SER A 731 49.17 -4.42 -11.26
N PHE A 732 49.58 -3.37 -11.98
CA PHE A 732 48.70 -2.63 -12.90
C PHE A 732 48.23 -3.50 -14.08
N VAL A 733 49.13 -4.27 -14.70
CA VAL A 733 48.78 -5.22 -15.78
C VAL A 733 47.82 -6.29 -15.26
N ILE A 734 48.03 -6.80 -14.04
CA ILE A 734 47.12 -7.76 -13.40
C ILE A 734 45.73 -7.12 -13.21
N ILE A 735 45.62 -5.87 -12.74
CA ILE A 735 44.31 -5.22 -12.55
C ILE A 735 43.55 -5.06 -13.88
N VAL A 736 44.24 -4.67 -14.95
CA VAL A 736 43.63 -4.45 -16.27
C VAL A 736 43.21 -5.77 -16.92
N THR A 737 43.98 -6.84 -16.74
CA THR A 737 43.68 -8.17 -17.31
C THR A 737 42.71 -8.99 -16.46
N PHE A 738 42.83 -8.91 -15.13
CA PHE A 738 42.03 -9.61 -14.15
C PHE A 738 41.83 -8.73 -12.91
N PRO A 739 40.71 -8.00 -12.75
CA PRO A 739 40.46 -7.12 -11.62
C PRO A 739 40.21 -7.92 -10.33
N ARG A 740 41.26 -8.53 -9.80
CA ARG A 740 41.25 -9.26 -8.53
C ARG A 740 41.56 -8.28 -7.40
N PRO A 741 40.88 -8.41 -6.24
CA PRO A 741 41.10 -7.53 -5.09
C PRO A 741 42.56 -7.56 -4.60
N SER A 742 43.24 -8.70 -4.72
CA SER A 742 44.67 -8.83 -4.39
C SER A 742 45.59 -8.03 -5.31
N GLY A 743 45.22 -7.85 -6.59
CA GLY A 743 45.96 -7.02 -7.53
C GLY A 743 45.87 -5.54 -7.18
N ILE A 744 44.64 -5.08 -6.86
CA ILE A 744 44.37 -3.71 -6.42
C ILE A 744 45.12 -3.38 -5.12
N ARG A 745 45.07 -4.26 -4.12
CA ARG A 745 45.79 -4.05 -2.84
C ARG A 745 47.30 -3.98 -3.02
N THR A 746 47.87 -4.85 -3.85
CA THR A 746 49.31 -4.84 -4.16
C THR A 746 49.73 -3.59 -4.93
N PHE A 747 48.91 -3.11 -5.87
CA PHE A 747 49.16 -1.86 -6.60
C PHE A 747 49.08 -0.63 -5.70
N VAL A 748 48.04 -0.52 -4.87
CA VAL A 748 47.90 0.57 -3.90
C VAL A 748 49.06 0.54 -2.89
N GLY A 749 49.41 -0.63 -2.34
CA GLY A 749 50.52 -0.77 -1.40
C GLY A 749 51.88 -0.40 -1.99
N SER A 750 52.18 -0.84 -3.22
CA SER A 750 53.43 -0.48 -3.92
C SER A 750 53.48 1.00 -4.31
N THR A 751 52.34 1.61 -4.65
CA THR A 751 52.22 3.06 -4.89
C THR A 751 52.48 3.88 -3.63
N ILE A 752 51.88 3.49 -2.49
CA ILE A 752 52.08 4.16 -1.20
C ILE A 752 53.53 4.01 -0.75
N LEU A 753 54.10 2.81 -0.86
CA LEU A 753 55.51 2.56 -0.56
C LEU A 753 56.40 3.48 -1.39
N ARG A 754 56.13 3.61 -2.70
CA ARG A 754 56.88 4.51 -3.58
C ARG A 754 56.76 5.98 -3.14
N LEU A 755 55.55 6.45 -2.84
CA LEU A 755 55.28 7.82 -2.39
C LEU A 755 56.08 8.18 -1.13
N ILE A 756 56.14 7.26 -0.15
CA ILE A 756 56.90 7.44 1.11
C ILE A 756 58.36 7.76 0.82
N PHE A 757 58.98 7.02 -0.09
CA PHE A 757 60.42 7.16 -0.37
C PHE A 757 60.76 8.21 -1.43
N SER A 758 59.81 8.62 -2.29
CA SER A 758 60.07 9.64 -3.32
C SER A 758 59.74 11.05 -2.87
N VAL A 759 58.63 11.24 -2.13
CA VAL A 759 58.14 12.56 -1.70
C VAL A 759 58.42 12.80 -0.21
N GLY A 760 58.70 11.74 0.54
CA GLY A 760 58.82 11.78 1.99
C GLY A 760 57.51 11.37 2.68
N LEU A 761 57.64 11.02 3.96
CA LEU A 761 56.53 10.47 4.72
C LEU A 761 55.49 11.53 5.12
N GLU A 762 55.92 12.73 5.51
CA GLU A 762 55.01 13.79 5.96
C GLU A 762 54.03 14.25 4.86
N PRO A 763 54.47 14.53 3.61
CA PRO A 763 53.53 14.84 2.52
C PRO A 763 52.61 13.67 2.17
N THR A 764 53.13 12.44 2.23
CA THR A 764 52.35 11.22 1.96
C THR A 764 51.22 11.04 2.98
N LEU A 765 51.48 11.28 4.26
CA LEU A 765 50.47 11.25 5.33
C LEU A 765 49.40 12.34 5.15
N LYS A 766 49.78 13.55 4.72
CA LYS A 766 48.82 14.63 4.42
C LYS A 766 47.88 14.27 3.26
N ILE A 767 48.40 13.66 2.19
CA ILE A 767 47.60 13.18 1.06
C ILE A 767 46.62 12.06 1.50
N LEU A 768 47.11 11.11 2.28
CA LEU A 768 46.32 9.99 2.78
C LEU A 768 45.23 10.47 3.78
N GLY A 769 45.56 11.44 4.61
CA GLY A 769 44.63 12.14 5.51
C GLY A 769 43.54 12.89 4.76
N LEU A 770 43.91 13.66 3.73
CA LEU A 770 42.95 14.34 2.86
C LEU A 770 42.01 13.35 2.16
N ALA A 771 42.56 12.24 1.64
CA ALA A 771 41.76 11.16 1.05
C ALA A 771 40.76 10.56 2.06
N THR A 772 41.16 10.41 3.33
CA THR A 772 40.29 9.91 4.40
C THR A 772 39.10 10.85 4.66
N VAL A 773 39.36 12.15 4.74
CA VAL A 773 38.31 13.17 4.94
C VAL A 773 37.33 13.21 3.75
N VAL A 774 37.85 13.18 2.52
CA VAL A 774 37.03 13.16 1.30
C VAL A 774 36.17 11.91 1.23
N LEU A 775 36.75 10.73 1.46
CA LEU A 775 36.01 9.46 1.46
C LEU A 775 34.93 9.43 2.55
N LYS A 776 35.21 9.99 3.73
CA LYS A 776 34.20 10.08 4.80
C LYS A 776 33.09 11.07 4.46
N ALA A 777 33.40 12.18 3.79
CA ALA A 777 32.38 13.11 3.29
C ALA A 777 31.46 12.42 2.27
N ILE A 778 32.02 11.66 1.33
CA ILE A 778 31.26 10.85 0.37
C ILE A 778 30.37 9.83 1.10
N PHE A 779 30.90 9.17 2.13
CA PHE A 779 30.13 8.23 2.95
C PHE A 779 28.97 8.91 3.69
N ILE A 780 29.16 10.10 4.28
CA ILE A 780 28.07 10.82 4.96
C ILE A 780 26.97 11.19 3.96
N VAL A 781 27.35 11.66 2.76
CA VAL A 781 26.38 11.94 1.68
C VAL A 781 25.67 10.66 1.22
N SER A 782 26.39 9.54 1.12
CA SER A 782 25.84 8.20 0.83
C SER A 782 24.83 7.76 1.89
N TYR A 783 25.16 7.91 3.18
CA TYR A 783 24.32 7.54 4.32
C TYR A 783 23.01 8.34 4.36
N VAL A 784 23.12 9.68 4.30
CA VAL A 784 21.95 10.59 4.27
C VAL A 784 21.12 10.34 3.01
N GLY A 785 21.79 10.07 1.88
CA GLY A 785 21.15 9.73 0.62
C GLY A 785 20.44 8.39 0.62
N ASN A 786 20.86 7.41 1.41
CA ASN A 786 20.19 6.10 1.46
C ASN A 786 18.90 6.16 2.30
N ARG A 787 18.95 6.88 3.43
CA ARG A 787 17.79 7.03 4.34
C ARG A 787 16.83 8.15 3.95
N GLY A 788 17.20 9.03 3.03
CA GLY A 788 16.33 10.11 2.54
C GLY A 788 16.12 11.26 3.53
N THR A 789 17.06 11.48 4.44
CA THR A 789 16.91 12.47 5.52
C THR A 789 17.22 13.91 5.10
N PHE A 790 17.36 14.20 3.80
CA PHE A 790 17.68 15.54 3.28
C PHE A 790 16.61 16.60 3.58
N ASP A 791 15.34 16.20 3.61
CA ASP A 791 14.22 17.12 3.87
C ASP A 791 13.98 17.37 5.38
N HIS A 792 14.66 16.63 6.25
CA HIS A 792 14.51 16.78 7.70
C HIS A 792 15.31 17.98 8.23
N ASN A 793 14.74 18.70 9.19
CA ASN A 793 15.44 19.77 9.91
C ASN A 793 16.77 19.27 10.52
N VAL A 794 17.82 20.07 10.43
CA VAL A 794 19.17 19.74 10.94
C VAL A 794 19.16 19.31 12.42
N ARG A 795 18.24 19.86 13.23
CA ARG A 795 18.06 19.44 14.64
C ARG A 795 17.58 18.00 14.79
N ARG A 796 16.69 17.53 13.91
CA ARG A 796 16.21 16.14 13.90
C ARG A 796 17.28 15.21 13.33
N LEU A 797 18.04 15.70 12.35
CA LEU A 797 19.20 15.00 11.78
C LEU A 797 20.29 14.74 12.84
N LEU A 798 20.60 15.74 13.68
CA LEU A 798 21.55 15.62 14.81
C LEU A 798 21.00 14.79 16.00
N SER A 799 19.74 14.37 15.96
CA SER A 799 19.19 13.45 16.97
C SER A 799 19.58 11.99 16.69
N ASP A 800 19.95 11.67 15.45
CA ASP A 800 20.39 10.33 15.09
C ASP A 800 21.81 10.07 15.62
N ARG A 801 21.92 9.11 16.55
CA ARG A 801 23.19 8.72 17.18
C ARG A 801 24.23 8.26 16.17
N ASN A 802 23.81 7.52 15.14
CA ASN A 802 24.74 6.96 14.14
C ASN A 802 25.34 8.06 13.28
N LEU A 803 24.51 9.03 12.85
CA LEU A 803 25.01 10.17 12.09
C LEU A 803 25.96 11.04 12.93
N VAL A 804 25.64 11.27 14.20
CA VAL A 804 26.54 12.02 15.11
C VAL A 804 27.89 11.31 15.24
N LEU A 805 27.92 9.98 15.36
CA LEU A 805 29.18 9.22 15.39
C LEU A 805 29.98 9.41 14.10
N HIS A 806 29.33 9.38 12.93
CA HIS A 806 30.01 9.61 11.65
C HIS A 806 30.51 11.05 11.47
N LEU A 807 29.76 12.04 11.97
CA LEU A 807 30.20 13.43 12.03
C LEU A 807 31.41 13.60 12.95
N MET A 808 31.41 12.97 14.12
CA MET A 808 32.56 12.96 15.03
C MET A 808 33.80 12.35 14.36
N TYR A 809 33.65 11.22 13.67
CA TYR A 809 34.75 10.61 12.89
C TYR A 809 35.30 11.57 11.84
N PHE A 810 34.43 12.27 11.09
CA PHE A 810 34.83 13.28 10.12
C PHE A 810 35.62 14.42 10.78
N THR A 811 35.15 14.93 11.94
CA THR A 811 35.85 16.00 12.65
C THR A 811 37.24 15.59 13.13
N PHE A 812 37.41 14.38 13.68
CA PHE A 812 38.73 13.89 14.10
C PHE A 812 39.66 13.62 12.92
N GLY A 813 39.13 13.15 11.78
CA GLY A 813 39.91 13.04 10.55
C GLY A 813 40.41 14.41 10.05
N PHE A 814 39.59 15.45 10.13
CA PHE A 814 39.97 16.82 9.78
C PHE A 814 41.00 17.39 10.76
N LEU A 815 40.81 17.22 12.06
CA LEU A 815 41.77 17.64 13.10
C LEU A 815 43.13 16.92 12.94
N GLY A 816 43.12 15.65 12.51
CA GLY A 816 44.33 14.90 12.18
C GLY A 816 45.11 15.46 10.98
N LEU A 817 44.43 16.14 10.07
CA LEU A 817 45.04 16.80 8.91
C LEU A 817 45.59 18.18 9.25
N THR A 818 44.88 18.97 10.08
CA THR A 818 45.20 20.39 10.31
C THR A 818 46.00 20.67 11.59
N LEU A 819 45.82 19.87 12.65
CA LEU A 819 46.46 20.11 13.95
C LEU A 819 47.65 19.18 14.18
N HIS A 820 47.38 17.87 14.33
CA HIS A 820 48.42 16.89 14.66
C HIS A 820 48.02 15.46 14.25
N THR A 821 48.97 14.68 13.75
CA THR A 821 48.74 13.32 13.22
C THR A 821 48.20 12.34 14.26
N PHE A 822 48.38 12.59 15.56
CA PHE A 822 47.88 11.71 16.62
C PHE A 822 46.34 11.65 16.70
N PHE A 823 45.59 12.62 16.18
CA PHE A 823 44.13 12.53 16.14
C PHE A 823 43.63 11.35 15.29
N TYR A 824 44.45 10.83 14.36
CA TYR A 824 44.12 9.62 13.61
C TYR A 824 43.99 8.37 14.51
N SER A 825 44.59 8.35 15.71
CA SER A 825 44.47 7.23 16.65
C SER A 825 43.03 7.03 17.15
N ILE A 826 42.26 8.11 17.27
CA ILE A 826 40.85 8.07 17.69
C ILE A 826 39.99 7.38 16.64
N LEU A 827 40.36 7.47 15.36
CA LEU A 827 39.62 6.82 14.27
C LEU A 827 39.62 5.29 14.37
N LEU A 828 40.61 4.69 15.05
CA LEU A 828 40.64 3.24 15.29
C LEU A 828 39.52 2.76 16.21
N LEU A 829 38.93 3.65 17.03
CA LEU A 829 37.78 3.31 17.88
C LEU A 829 36.54 2.96 17.06
N ASP A 830 36.49 3.31 15.77
CA ASP A 830 35.40 2.92 14.87
C ASP A 830 35.25 1.39 14.73
N VAL A 831 36.34 0.62 14.93
CA VAL A 831 36.31 -0.86 14.95
C VAL A 831 35.30 -1.40 15.98
N ILE A 832 35.14 -0.70 17.10
CA ILE A 832 34.22 -1.09 18.18
C ILE A 832 32.76 -1.03 17.72
N PHE A 833 32.38 0.02 16.98
CA PHE A 833 31.00 0.22 16.55
C PHE A 833 30.60 -0.66 15.38
N ARG A 834 31.59 -1.20 14.68
CA ARG A 834 31.40 -2.04 13.49
C ARG A 834 31.20 -3.52 13.82
N GLU A 835 31.82 -3.99 14.91
CA GLU A 835 31.81 -5.39 15.30
C GLU A 835 30.90 -5.59 16.51
N ASP A 836 29.76 -6.26 16.32
CA ASP A 836 28.76 -6.47 17.37
C ASP A 836 29.33 -7.17 18.60
N THR A 837 30.30 -8.06 18.42
CA THR A 837 30.95 -8.76 19.52
C THR A 837 31.72 -7.79 20.44
N LEU A 838 32.48 -6.85 19.87
CA LEU A 838 33.20 -5.82 20.62
C LEU A 838 32.23 -4.81 21.25
N LEU A 839 31.18 -4.42 20.53
CA LEU A 839 30.16 -3.53 21.07
C LEU A 839 29.48 -4.15 22.30
N ASN A 840 29.22 -5.45 22.28
CA ASN A 840 28.65 -6.18 23.42
C ASN A 840 29.60 -6.22 24.63
N VAL A 841 30.92 -6.29 24.40
CA VAL A 841 31.92 -6.17 25.47
C VAL A 841 31.88 -4.78 26.12
N ILE A 842 31.65 -3.71 25.36
CA ILE A 842 31.48 -2.37 25.96
C ILE A 842 30.12 -2.23 26.65
N LYS A 843 29.08 -2.84 26.09
CA LYS A 843 27.74 -2.88 26.71
C LYS A 843 27.76 -3.55 28.08
N SER A 844 28.61 -4.56 28.31
CA SER A 844 28.71 -5.22 29.63
C SER A 844 29.18 -4.25 30.73
N VAL A 845 30.02 -3.27 30.40
CA VAL A 845 30.47 -2.24 31.34
C VAL A 845 29.46 -1.09 31.43
N THR A 846 28.89 -0.67 30.31
CA THR A 846 28.02 0.53 30.26
C THR A 846 26.60 0.29 30.78
N ARG A 847 26.03 -0.91 30.62
CA ARG A 847 24.65 -1.24 31.07
C ARG A 847 24.48 -1.12 32.59
N ASN A 848 25.36 -1.76 33.35
CA ASN A 848 25.39 -1.66 34.82
C ASN A 848 26.48 -0.69 35.31
N GLY A 849 26.83 0.31 34.49
CA GLY A 849 27.89 1.28 34.82
C GLY A 849 27.65 2.03 36.12
N ARG A 850 26.39 2.26 36.50
CA ARG A 850 26.02 2.84 37.81
C ARG A 850 26.52 1.99 38.98
N SER A 851 26.39 0.67 38.89
CA SER A 851 26.84 -0.25 39.93
C SER A 851 28.37 -0.28 40.01
N ILE A 852 29.06 -0.27 38.87
CA ILE A 852 30.53 -0.20 38.81
C ILE A 852 31.04 1.11 39.43
N ILE A 853 30.44 2.24 39.09
CA ILE A 853 30.80 3.55 39.65
C ILE A 853 30.55 3.56 41.17
N LEU A 854 29.43 3.03 41.64
CA LEU A 854 29.13 2.96 43.08
C LEU A 854 30.14 2.09 43.84
N THR A 855 30.56 0.96 43.27
CA THR A 855 31.61 0.11 43.83
C THR A 855 32.98 0.80 43.81
N ALA A 856 33.30 1.56 42.76
CA ALA A 856 34.53 2.35 42.71
C ALA A 856 34.52 3.48 43.76
N VAL A 857 33.37 4.12 44.00
CA VAL A 857 33.19 5.09 45.09
C VAL A 857 33.36 4.41 46.45
N LEU A 858 32.82 3.21 46.64
CA LEU A 858 33.06 2.41 47.86
C LEU A 858 34.56 2.12 48.05
N ALA A 859 35.27 1.74 46.97
CA ALA A 859 36.71 1.53 46.99
C ALA A 859 37.46 2.81 47.43
N LEU A 860 37.08 3.96 46.87
CA LEU A 860 37.65 5.26 47.22
C LEU A 860 37.41 5.61 48.70
N ILE A 861 36.21 5.36 49.23
CA ILE A 861 35.87 5.59 50.64
C ILE A 861 36.70 4.68 51.55
N LEU A 862 36.87 3.40 51.18
CA LEU A 862 37.69 2.47 51.95
C LEU A 862 39.17 2.87 51.94
N VAL A 863 39.72 3.19 50.77
CA VAL A 863 41.09 3.72 50.63
C VAL A 863 41.28 5.00 51.45
N TYR A 864 40.28 5.89 51.45
CA TYR A 864 40.29 7.11 52.27
C TYR A 864 40.36 6.77 53.78
N MET A 865 39.55 5.82 54.26
CA MET A 865 39.61 5.39 55.67
C MET A 865 40.98 4.78 56.04
N PHE A 866 41.54 3.92 55.18
CA PHE A 866 42.88 3.36 55.38
C PHE A 866 43.97 4.43 55.35
N SER A 867 43.86 5.44 54.48
CA SER A 867 44.82 6.55 54.42
C SER A 867 44.79 7.45 55.66
N ILE A 868 43.64 7.63 56.32
CA ILE A 868 43.57 8.35 57.61
C ILE A 868 44.31 7.55 58.70
N ILE A 869 44.09 6.24 58.76
CA ILE A 869 44.77 5.36 59.71
C ILE A 869 46.28 5.38 59.43
N GLY A 870 46.68 5.31 58.16
CA GLY A 870 48.06 5.43 57.71
C GLY A 870 48.69 6.78 58.09
N PHE A 871 47.97 7.89 57.91
CA PHE A 871 48.45 9.24 58.25
C PHE A 871 48.60 9.48 59.76
N LEU A 872 47.70 8.92 60.58
CA LEU A 872 47.73 9.11 62.03
C LEU A 872 48.77 8.21 62.72
N PHE A 873 48.92 6.96 62.28
CA PHE A 873 49.73 5.96 63.00
C PHE A 873 51.00 5.50 62.26
N LEU A 874 51.05 5.63 60.93
CA LEU A 874 52.13 5.06 60.09
C LEU A 874 52.80 6.12 59.20
N LYS A 875 52.67 7.41 59.55
CA LYS A 875 53.14 8.54 58.73
C LYS A 875 54.60 8.40 58.30
N ASP A 876 55.47 8.00 59.22
CA ASP A 876 56.92 7.88 58.99
C ASP A 876 57.32 6.66 58.14
N ASP A 877 56.41 5.70 57.93
CA ASP A 877 56.67 4.49 57.13
C ASP A 877 56.38 4.69 55.62
N PHE A 878 55.73 5.79 55.24
CA PHE A 878 55.46 6.19 53.85
C PHE A 878 56.69 6.81 53.18
N LEU A 879 57.68 5.97 52.91
CA LEU A 879 58.90 6.30 52.19
C LEU A 879 58.84 5.75 50.78
N VAL A 880 58.68 6.61 49.79
CA VAL A 880 58.66 6.23 48.36
C VAL A 880 60.05 6.45 47.78
N GLU A 881 60.56 5.46 47.06
CA GLU A 881 61.83 5.56 46.35
C GLU A 881 61.64 6.44 45.10
N THR A 882 62.40 7.53 45.02
CA THR A 882 62.37 8.46 43.88
C THR A 882 63.75 8.58 43.25
N ASP A 883 63.81 8.51 41.92
CA ASP A 883 65.04 8.77 41.16
C ASP A 883 65.27 10.29 41.05
N PRO A 884 66.45 10.82 41.42
CA PRO A 884 66.72 12.26 41.32
C PRO A 884 66.78 12.70 39.85
N THR A 885 65.97 13.70 39.47
CA THR A 885 66.09 14.33 38.14
C THR A 885 67.40 15.11 38.03
N PRO A 886 68.20 14.97 36.96
CA PRO A 886 69.46 15.69 36.82
C PRO A 886 69.21 17.21 36.73
N SER A 887 69.68 17.97 37.72
CA SER A 887 69.56 19.43 37.72
C SER A 887 70.67 20.05 36.84
N LEU A 888 70.31 20.62 35.69
CA LEU A 888 71.22 21.44 34.87
C LEU A 888 71.50 22.79 35.57
N LYS A 889 72.72 22.97 36.10
CA LYS A 889 73.22 24.29 36.51
C LYS A 889 73.89 24.97 35.32
N LEU A 890 73.33 26.11 34.87
CA LEU A 890 73.92 26.95 33.83
C LEU A 890 75.06 27.79 34.45
N ALA A 891 76.31 27.46 34.16
CA ALA A 891 77.46 28.29 34.51
C ALA A 891 77.77 29.25 33.35
N SER A 892 77.50 30.53 33.53
CA SER A 892 77.93 31.59 32.61
C SER A 892 79.28 32.16 33.08
N SER A 893 80.34 31.91 32.33
CA SER A 893 81.57 32.73 32.39
C SER A 893 81.80 33.37 31.03
N ALA A 894 81.31 34.60 30.89
CA ALA A 894 81.62 35.46 29.75
C ALA A 894 82.85 36.32 30.09
N THR A 895 83.95 36.11 29.35
CA THR A 895 84.98 37.11 29.09
C THR A 895 85.58 36.80 27.73
N CYS A 896 85.26 37.62 26.73
CA CYS A 896 85.92 37.65 25.43
C CYS A 896 86.62 39.00 25.28
N ASP A 897 87.95 38.95 25.14
CA ASP A 897 88.75 40.09 24.67
C ASP A 897 88.91 40.02 23.15
N ALA A 898 89.09 41.20 22.55
CA ALA A 898 88.96 41.45 21.12
C ALA A 898 90.02 40.77 20.23
N ASP A 899 89.56 40.41 19.04
CA ASP A 899 90.29 39.98 17.84
C ASP A 899 90.77 38.52 17.73
N LYS A 900 90.04 37.81 16.84
CA LYS A 900 90.28 36.52 16.17
C LYS A 900 89.57 35.29 16.75
N SER A 901 89.11 34.47 15.80
CA SER A 901 88.21 33.31 15.89
C SER A 901 88.42 32.39 17.10
N CYS A 902 87.33 32.10 17.82
CA CYS A 902 87.24 30.95 18.72
C CYS A 902 86.11 30.03 18.26
N GLU A 903 86.47 28.84 17.76
CA GLU A 903 85.60 27.66 17.79
C GLU A 903 85.43 27.25 19.26
N GLY A 904 84.24 27.48 19.83
CA GLY A 904 83.89 27.01 21.17
C GLY A 904 83.27 25.63 21.08
N SER A 905 84.07 24.58 21.28
CA SER A 905 83.54 23.26 21.62
C SER A 905 82.88 23.35 23.00
N ILE A 906 81.59 23.06 23.06
CA ILE A 906 80.90 22.75 24.33
C ILE A 906 81.42 21.37 24.74
N SER A 907 82.48 21.32 25.54
CA SER A 907 82.86 20.09 26.23
C SER A 907 81.90 19.89 27.41
N LEU A 908 81.00 18.93 27.26
CA LEU A 908 80.22 18.36 28.34
C LEU A 908 81.22 17.68 29.30
N SER A 909 81.55 18.33 30.42
CA SER A 909 82.27 17.64 31.49
C SER A 909 81.27 16.78 32.27
N GLU A 910 81.44 15.46 32.14
CA GLU A 910 80.84 14.46 33.03
C GLU A 910 81.11 14.86 34.48
N THR A 911 80.03 15.06 35.24
CA THR A 911 80.12 15.02 36.71
C THR A 911 79.96 13.57 37.12
N SER A 912 81.02 13.05 37.73
CA SER A 912 81.16 11.74 38.34
C SER A 912 79.95 11.33 39.17
N SER A 913 79.37 10.19 38.79
CA SER A 913 78.50 9.37 39.63
C SER A 913 79.31 8.78 40.78
N GLU A 914 79.15 9.34 41.98
CA GLU A 914 79.36 8.61 43.23
C GLU A 914 78.12 8.79 44.10
N GLY A 915 77.42 7.68 44.37
CA GLY A 915 76.26 7.62 45.27
C GLY A 915 74.97 7.14 44.59
N ASP A 916 74.84 5.84 44.38
CA ASP A 916 73.58 5.16 44.04
C ASP A 916 72.69 5.01 45.30
N ASP A 917 72.43 6.13 45.98
CA ASP A 917 71.46 6.18 47.07
C ASP A 917 70.15 6.72 46.49
N SER A 918 69.22 5.83 46.17
CA SER A 918 67.82 6.19 45.90
C SER A 918 67.32 7.06 47.07
N ILE A 919 67.01 8.32 46.78
CA ILE A 919 66.53 9.26 47.80
C ILE A 919 65.10 8.82 48.13
N LYS A 920 64.89 8.43 49.39
CA LYS A 920 63.57 8.05 49.90
C LYS A 920 62.83 9.29 50.36
N GLU A 921 61.82 9.70 49.62
CA GLU A 921 60.98 10.85 49.96
C GLU A 921 59.77 10.43 50.82
N ARG A 922 59.38 11.30 51.76
CA ARG A 922 58.20 11.09 52.60
C ARG A 922 56.94 11.44 51.81
N ALA A 923 56.17 10.44 51.40
CA ALA A 923 55.00 10.63 50.54
C ALA A 923 53.70 10.98 51.30
N CYS A 924 53.70 10.90 52.64
CA CYS A 924 52.50 11.10 53.48
C CYS A 924 52.66 12.32 54.43
N GLU A 925 53.16 13.46 53.94
CA GLU A 925 53.28 14.68 54.77
C GLU A 925 51.94 15.39 55.00
N THR A 926 51.08 15.38 53.99
CA THR A 926 49.69 15.87 54.04
C THR A 926 48.71 14.73 53.82
N LEU A 927 47.50 14.84 54.37
CA LEU A 927 46.48 13.80 54.23
C LEU A 927 46.12 13.55 52.76
N ILE A 928 46.07 14.60 51.93
CA ILE A 928 45.77 14.48 50.49
C ILE A 928 46.86 13.68 49.79
N MET A 929 48.14 13.96 50.05
CA MET A 929 49.24 13.17 49.48
C MET A 929 49.17 11.73 49.96
N CYS A 930 48.84 11.49 51.23
CA CYS A 930 48.69 10.14 51.75
C CYS A 930 47.54 9.36 51.08
N ILE A 931 46.40 10.01 50.81
CA ILE A 931 45.29 9.42 50.04
C ILE A 931 45.75 9.08 48.62
N ILE A 932 46.41 10.01 47.93
CA ILE A 932 46.88 9.82 46.55
C ILE A 932 47.92 8.69 46.48
N THR A 933 48.86 8.63 47.41
CA THR A 933 49.88 7.57 47.50
C THR A 933 49.24 6.23 47.81
N THR A 934 48.29 6.18 48.76
CA THR A 934 47.59 4.93 49.10
C THR A 934 46.70 4.45 47.95
N LEU A 935 46.06 5.36 47.22
CA LEU A 935 45.22 5.04 46.06
C LEU A 935 46.06 4.54 44.88
N ASN A 936 47.06 5.32 44.47
CA ASN A 936 47.86 5.02 43.27
C ASN A 936 48.74 3.80 43.50
N GLN A 937 49.53 3.81 44.56
CA GLN A 937 50.53 2.78 44.80
C GLN A 937 49.94 1.56 45.54
N GLY A 938 48.91 1.76 46.38
CA GLY A 938 48.26 0.67 47.08
C GLY A 938 47.33 -0.17 46.21
N LEU A 939 46.61 0.41 45.24
CA LEU A 939 45.75 -0.36 44.33
C LEU A 939 46.51 -0.97 43.14
N ARG A 940 47.57 -0.30 42.66
CA ARG A 940 48.32 -0.74 41.46
C ARG A 940 49.32 -1.85 41.76
N ASN A 941 49.89 -1.88 42.96
CA ASN A 941 50.79 -2.95 43.37
C ASN A 941 49.99 -4.15 43.85
N GLY A 942 50.22 -5.30 43.21
CA GLY A 942 49.42 -6.52 43.42
C GLY A 942 49.40 -7.06 44.85
N GLY A 943 50.35 -6.71 45.72
CA GLY A 943 50.38 -7.08 47.14
C GLY A 943 49.78 -6.04 48.11
N GLY A 944 49.21 -4.96 47.59
CA GLY A 944 48.63 -3.86 48.39
C GLY A 944 49.66 -2.80 48.81
N ILE A 945 49.26 -1.92 49.72
CA ILE A 945 50.11 -0.79 50.17
C ILE A 945 51.34 -1.23 50.98
N GLY A 946 51.35 -2.46 51.51
CA GLY A 946 52.43 -3.01 52.32
C GLY A 946 53.76 -3.16 51.56
N ASP A 947 53.70 -3.33 50.24
CA ASP A 947 54.89 -3.48 49.37
C ASP A 947 55.68 -2.17 49.19
N VAL A 948 55.02 -1.04 49.46
CA VAL A 948 55.53 0.32 49.24
C VAL A 948 56.15 0.87 50.50
N LEU A 949 55.50 0.55 51.60
CA LEU A 949 55.86 1.01 52.93
C LEU A 949 57.15 0.33 53.38
N ARG A 950 57.89 1.01 54.25
CA ARG A 950 59.12 0.45 54.81
C ARG A 950 58.84 -0.89 55.49
N ARG A 951 59.69 -1.89 55.22
CA ARG A 951 59.63 -3.20 55.89
C ARG A 951 59.87 -3.02 57.40
N PRO A 952 58.91 -3.34 58.28
CA PRO A 952 59.05 -3.15 59.73
C PRO A 952 59.98 -4.21 60.33
N SER A 953 60.69 -3.86 61.41
CA SER A 953 61.54 -4.80 62.16
C SER A 953 60.73 -5.52 63.25
N MET A 954 61.04 -6.80 63.52
CA MET A 954 60.36 -7.62 64.54
C MET A 954 60.43 -7.06 65.97
N LYS A 955 61.30 -6.07 66.22
CA LYS A 955 61.51 -5.43 67.53
C LYS A 955 60.71 -4.13 67.72
N GLU A 956 59.98 -3.66 66.71
CA GLU A 956 59.24 -2.39 66.77
C GLU A 956 57.86 -2.60 67.44
N ASN A 957 57.47 -1.69 68.34
CA ASN A 957 56.22 -1.81 69.12
C ASN A 957 54.95 -1.87 68.23
N MET A 958 55.01 -1.32 67.01
CA MET A 958 53.90 -1.28 66.06
C MET A 958 53.96 -2.38 64.98
N PHE A 959 54.85 -3.38 65.11
CA PHE A 959 54.99 -4.46 64.12
C PHE A 959 53.67 -5.21 63.88
N VAL A 960 52.97 -5.61 64.95
CA VAL A 960 51.69 -6.35 64.83
C VAL A 960 50.60 -5.46 64.23
N GLY A 961 50.51 -4.19 64.64
CA GLY A 961 49.56 -3.24 64.09
C GLY A 961 49.80 -2.97 62.59
N ARG A 962 51.06 -2.91 62.17
CA ARG A 962 51.49 -2.77 60.78
C ARG A 962 51.09 -3.97 59.92
N VAL A 963 51.35 -5.20 60.40
CA VAL A 963 50.98 -6.44 59.68
C VAL A 963 49.46 -6.56 59.52
N VAL A 964 48.69 -6.25 60.58
CA VAL A 964 47.22 -6.27 60.51
C VAL A 964 46.69 -5.23 59.52
N TYR A 965 47.28 -4.03 59.48
CA TYR A 965 46.93 -3.00 58.51
C TYR A 965 47.16 -3.47 57.06
N ASP A 966 48.31 -4.08 56.77
CA ASP A 966 48.63 -4.57 55.42
C ASP A 966 47.70 -5.72 54.98
N LEU A 967 47.43 -6.68 55.88
CA LEU A 967 46.52 -7.79 55.59
C LEU A 967 45.08 -7.31 55.39
N LEU A 968 44.58 -6.39 56.23
CA LEU A 968 43.24 -5.84 56.09
C LEU A 968 43.10 -5.06 54.79
N PHE A 969 44.09 -4.24 54.44
CA PHE A 969 44.10 -3.52 53.18
C PHE A 969 44.08 -4.50 51.99
N PHE A 970 44.93 -5.53 52.01
CA PHE A 970 44.99 -6.53 50.96
C PHE A 970 43.69 -7.31 50.80
N PHE A 971 43.13 -7.88 51.87
CA PHE A 971 41.90 -8.67 51.78
C PHE A 971 40.67 -7.82 51.44
N VAL A 972 40.50 -6.66 52.10
CA VAL A 972 39.29 -5.85 51.91
C VAL A 972 39.34 -5.10 50.58
N VAL A 973 40.44 -4.42 50.28
CA VAL A 973 40.49 -3.52 49.12
C VAL A 973 40.89 -4.26 47.83
N ILE A 974 41.90 -5.13 47.89
CA ILE A 974 42.38 -5.84 46.69
C ILE A 974 41.52 -7.08 46.42
N ILE A 975 41.36 -7.98 47.40
CA ILE A 975 40.64 -9.24 47.14
C ILE A 975 39.12 -9.03 47.05
N ILE A 976 38.50 -8.29 47.95
CA ILE A 976 37.03 -8.16 47.93
C ILE A 976 36.59 -7.09 46.92
N VAL A 977 37.03 -5.85 47.08
CA VAL A 977 36.47 -4.72 46.31
C VAL A 977 36.84 -4.78 44.82
N LEU A 978 38.10 -5.07 44.47
CA LEU A 978 38.50 -5.17 43.06
C LEU A 978 37.82 -6.36 42.34
N ASN A 979 37.72 -7.52 43.00
CA ASN A 979 37.01 -8.67 42.44
C ASN A 979 35.49 -8.48 42.41
N LEU A 980 34.91 -7.63 43.27
CA LEU A 980 33.50 -7.26 43.16
C LEU A 980 33.23 -6.47 41.88
N ILE A 981 34.13 -5.56 41.50
CA ILE A 981 34.04 -4.83 40.21
C ILE A 981 34.08 -5.83 39.04
N PHE A 982 35.04 -6.77 39.04
CA PHE A 982 35.09 -7.81 38.01
C PHE A 982 33.87 -8.73 38.03
N GLY A 983 33.35 -9.07 39.21
CA GLY A 983 32.15 -9.90 39.38
C GLY A 983 30.92 -9.26 38.73
N VAL A 984 30.69 -7.95 38.94
CA VAL A 984 29.59 -7.22 38.29
C VAL A 984 29.72 -7.22 36.76
N ILE A 985 30.95 -7.14 36.23
CA ILE A 985 31.21 -7.18 34.77
C ILE A 985 30.97 -8.58 34.18
N ILE A 986 31.31 -9.65 34.90
CA ILE A 986 31.07 -11.03 34.44
C ILE A 986 29.57 -11.33 34.43
N ASP A 987 28.84 -10.89 35.46
CA ASP A 987 27.39 -11.06 35.58
C ASP A 987 26.66 -10.35 34.44
N THR A 988 27.02 -9.09 34.16
CA THR A 988 26.44 -8.34 33.03
C THR A 988 26.73 -8.98 31.67
N PHE A 989 27.90 -9.62 31.52
CA PHE A 989 28.25 -10.33 30.30
C PHE A 989 27.40 -11.60 30.13
N ALA A 990 27.16 -12.34 31.23
CA ALA A 990 26.27 -13.50 31.24
C ALA A 990 24.83 -13.11 30.90
N ASP A 991 24.35 -11.99 31.45
CA ASP A 991 23.02 -11.43 31.15
C ASP A 991 22.88 -11.07 29.67
N LEU A 992 23.82 -10.31 29.11
CA LEU A 992 23.81 -9.93 27.69
C LEU A 992 23.84 -11.14 26.76
N ARG A 993 24.62 -12.18 27.11
CA ARG A 993 24.66 -13.42 26.35
C ARG A 993 23.32 -14.16 26.39
N SER A 994 22.72 -14.25 27.57
CA SER A 994 21.44 -14.91 27.78
C SER A 994 20.30 -14.17 27.08
N GLU A 995 20.29 -12.84 27.13
CA GLU A 995 19.32 -12.01 26.39
C GLU A 995 19.47 -12.18 24.88
N LYS A 996 20.70 -12.15 24.35
CA LYS A 996 20.95 -12.40 22.92
C LYS A 996 20.48 -13.79 22.50
N GLN A 997 20.81 -14.81 23.28
CA GLN A 997 20.39 -16.19 23.01
C GLN A 997 18.86 -16.32 23.02
N ASN A 998 18.18 -15.75 24.02
CA ASN A 998 16.72 -15.76 24.11
C ASN A 998 16.08 -15.03 22.92
N LYS A 999 16.65 -13.89 22.49
CA LYS A 999 16.19 -13.16 21.29
C LYS A 999 16.34 -13.99 20.02
N GLU A 1000 17.48 -14.65 19.83
CA GLU A 1000 17.71 -15.53 18.67
C GLU A 1000 16.80 -16.76 18.68
N GLU A 1001 16.55 -17.35 19.86
CA GLU A 1001 15.63 -18.47 20.02
C GLU A 1001 14.20 -18.08 19.65
N VAL A 1002 13.72 -16.96 20.18
CA VAL A 1002 12.41 -16.38 19.86
C VAL A 1002 12.27 -16.10 18.35
N LEU A 1003 13.28 -15.51 17.72
CA LEU A 1003 13.22 -15.18 16.29
C LEU A 1003 13.15 -16.44 15.40
N LYS A 1004 13.77 -17.54 15.83
CA LYS A 1004 13.78 -18.80 15.08
C LYS A 1004 12.57 -19.68 15.34
N ASN A 1005 12.03 -19.64 16.55
CA ASN A 1005 11.03 -20.58 17.02
C ASN A 1005 9.64 -19.97 17.16
N THR A 1006 9.46 -18.65 17.13
CA THR A 1006 8.14 -18.02 17.26
C THR A 1006 7.82 -17.21 16.01
N CYS A 1007 6.60 -17.33 15.49
CA CYS A 1007 6.14 -16.52 14.36
C CYS A 1007 6.05 -15.04 14.75
N PHE A 1008 6.47 -14.14 13.84
CA PHE A 1008 6.52 -12.70 14.10
C PHE A 1008 5.13 -12.07 14.25
N ILE A 1009 4.14 -12.57 13.52
CA ILE A 1009 2.78 -12.00 13.47
C ILE A 1009 1.90 -12.66 14.54
N CYS A 1010 1.58 -13.95 14.41
CA CYS A 1010 0.64 -14.60 15.33
C CYS A 1010 1.21 -14.94 16.70
N GLY A 1011 2.54 -14.96 16.86
CA GLY A 1011 3.18 -15.32 18.12
C GLY A 1011 3.15 -16.82 18.47
N LEU A 1012 2.72 -17.68 17.54
CA LEU A 1012 2.74 -19.14 17.73
C LEU A 1012 4.16 -19.70 17.64
N ASP A 1013 4.43 -20.72 18.46
CA ASP A 1013 5.70 -21.43 18.45
C ASP A 1013 5.76 -22.49 17.34
N ARG A 1014 6.98 -22.78 16.88
CA ARG A 1014 7.30 -23.75 15.84
C ARG A 1014 6.71 -25.12 16.11
N SER A 1015 6.64 -25.51 17.39
CA SER A 1015 6.06 -26.79 17.83
C SER A 1015 4.56 -26.92 17.53
N ALA A 1016 3.82 -25.82 17.37
CA ALA A 1016 2.40 -25.87 17.03
C ALA A 1016 2.12 -26.42 15.62
N PHE A 1017 3.14 -26.38 14.74
CA PHE A 1017 3.06 -26.83 13.35
C PHE A 1017 3.68 -28.23 13.15
N ASP A 1018 4.18 -28.86 14.21
CA ASP A 1018 4.70 -30.22 14.14
C ASP A 1018 3.55 -31.20 13.84
N ASN A 1019 3.71 -32.04 12.81
CA ASN A 1019 2.70 -32.98 12.29
C ASN A 1019 1.47 -32.34 11.61
N LYS A 1020 1.54 -31.06 11.22
CA LYS A 1020 0.51 -30.41 10.37
C LYS A 1020 0.91 -30.45 8.90
N VAL A 1021 -0.07 -30.20 8.01
CA VAL A 1021 0.15 -30.19 6.55
C VAL A 1021 1.09 -29.05 6.14
N VAL A 1022 0.95 -27.91 6.82
CA VAL A 1022 1.77 -26.71 6.59
C VAL A 1022 2.94 -26.70 7.58
N SER A 1023 4.15 -26.53 7.05
CA SER A 1023 5.36 -26.41 7.86
C SER A 1023 5.51 -25.00 8.45
N PHE A 1024 6.25 -24.85 9.56
CA PHE A 1024 6.52 -23.53 10.14
C PHE A 1024 7.24 -22.59 9.14
N ASP A 1025 8.16 -23.13 8.34
CA ASP A 1025 8.91 -22.33 7.36
C ASP A 1025 7.99 -21.89 6.19
N GLU A 1026 7.00 -22.69 5.82
CA GLU A 1026 5.96 -22.29 4.87
C GLU A 1026 5.04 -21.23 5.48
N HIS A 1027 4.54 -21.45 6.70
CA HIS A 1027 3.71 -20.51 7.44
C HIS A 1027 4.31 -19.10 7.52
N ILE A 1028 5.60 -18.95 7.89
CA ILE A 1028 6.23 -17.62 8.00
C ILE A 1028 6.51 -16.94 6.65
N ASN A 1029 6.64 -17.71 5.57
CA ASN A 1029 7.03 -17.18 4.25
C ASN A 1029 5.82 -16.91 3.36
N SER A 1030 4.77 -17.73 3.46
CA SER A 1030 3.57 -17.64 2.62
C SER A 1030 2.38 -17.06 3.38
N GLU A 1031 2.00 -17.58 4.56
CA GLU A 1031 0.79 -17.16 5.30
C GLU A 1031 1.04 -15.88 6.11
N HIS A 1032 2.00 -15.92 7.04
CA HIS A 1032 2.28 -14.87 8.03
C HIS A 1032 3.61 -14.16 7.76
N ASN A 1033 3.82 -13.78 6.49
CA ASN A 1033 4.99 -12.98 6.10
C ASN A 1033 4.79 -11.52 6.50
N MET A 1034 5.64 -11.02 7.41
CA MET A 1034 5.54 -9.64 7.90
C MET A 1034 5.58 -8.57 6.80
N TRP A 1035 6.29 -8.84 5.71
CA TRP A 1035 6.41 -7.88 4.61
C TRP A 1035 5.12 -7.80 3.81
N HIS A 1036 4.34 -8.87 3.72
CA HIS A 1036 3.03 -8.83 3.07
C HIS A 1036 2.08 -7.90 3.82
N TYR A 1037 2.09 -7.90 5.16
CA TYR A 1037 1.30 -6.92 5.94
C TYR A 1037 1.73 -5.48 5.68
N LEU A 1038 3.04 -5.20 5.59
CA LEU A 1038 3.53 -3.87 5.20
C LEU A 1038 3.06 -3.50 3.79
N TYR A 1039 3.15 -4.42 2.82
CA TYR A 1039 2.73 -4.19 1.45
C TYR A 1039 1.24 -3.90 1.35
N PHE A 1040 0.43 -4.57 2.17
CA PHE A 1040 -1.01 -4.31 2.25
C PHE A 1040 -1.30 -2.92 2.81
N ILE A 1041 -0.63 -2.50 3.89
CA ILE A 1041 -0.77 -1.14 4.44
C ILE A 1041 -0.35 -0.09 3.39
N VAL A 1042 0.71 -0.37 2.62
CA VAL A 1042 1.16 0.51 1.53
C VAL A 1042 0.15 0.54 0.38
N LEU A 1043 -0.47 -0.59 0.03
CA LEU A 1043 -1.55 -0.65 -0.96
C LEU A 1043 -2.71 0.28 -0.57
N LEU A 1044 -3.17 0.20 0.69
CA LEU A 1044 -4.24 1.06 1.22
C LEU A 1044 -3.90 2.56 1.19
N LYS A 1045 -2.61 2.92 1.20
CA LYS A 1045 -2.16 4.32 1.09
C LYS A 1045 -2.05 4.82 -0.36
N VAL A 1046 -1.92 3.92 -1.33
CA VAL A 1046 -1.72 4.26 -2.76
C VAL A 1046 -3.00 4.14 -3.57
N LYS A 1047 -3.86 3.17 -3.25
CA LYS A 1047 -5.12 2.88 -3.93
C LYS A 1047 -6.20 3.90 -3.56
N ASP A 1048 -7.11 4.19 -4.50
CA ASP A 1048 -8.26 5.06 -4.23
C ASP A 1048 -9.22 4.40 -3.22
N THR A 1049 -9.73 5.22 -2.32
CA THR A 1049 -10.72 4.84 -1.31
C THR A 1049 -12.02 4.29 -1.89
N THR A 1050 -12.45 4.72 -3.08
CA THR A 1050 -13.69 4.20 -3.72
C THR A 1050 -13.52 2.81 -4.32
N GLU A 1051 -12.28 2.38 -4.56
CA GLU A 1051 -11.99 1.05 -5.14
C GLU A 1051 -11.65 -0.01 -4.09
N PHE A 1052 -11.73 0.34 -2.79
CA PHE A 1052 -11.40 -0.60 -1.73
C PHE A 1052 -12.35 -1.80 -1.73
N THR A 1053 -11.77 -2.99 -1.61
CA THR A 1053 -12.53 -4.23 -1.33
C THR A 1053 -13.12 -4.19 0.08
N GLY A 1054 -14.05 -5.10 0.37
CA GLY A 1054 -14.69 -5.18 1.70
C GLY A 1054 -13.68 -5.30 2.86
N PRO A 1055 -12.70 -6.23 2.79
CA PRO A 1055 -11.60 -6.31 3.74
C PRO A 1055 -10.70 -5.07 3.75
N GLU A 1056 -10.35 -4.51 2.59
CA GLU A 1056 -9.48 -3.32 2.50
C GLU A 1056 -10.09 -2.11 3.20
N SER A 1057 -11.38 -1.84 2.98
CA SER A 1057 -12.11 -0.76 3.63
C SER A 1057 -12.18 -0.95 5.15
N TYR A 1058 -12.40 -2.19 5.61
CA TYR A 1058 -12.35 -2.53 7.03
C TYR A 1058 -10.98 -2.26 7.65
N VAL A 1059 -9.89 -2.76 7.05
CA VAL A 1059 -8.53 -2.54 7.59
C VAL A 1059 -8.14 -1.07 7.50
N SER A 1060 -8.53 -0.35 6.45
CA SER A 1060 -8.31 1.10 6.34
C SER A 1060 -8.94 1.86 7.50
N LEU A 1061 -10.14 1.48 7.94
CA LEU A 1061 -10.77 2.05 9.14
C LEU A 1061 -9.97 1.72 10.41
N MET A 1062 -9.57 0.47 10.62
CA MET A 1062 -8.80 0.05 11.80
C MET A 1062 -7.45 0.78 11.88
N VAL A 1063 -6.77 0.94 10.73
CA VAL A 1063 -5.51 1.71 10.62
C VAL A 1063 -5.71 3.17 10.98
N LYS A 1064 -6.82 3.80 10.53
CA LYS A 1064 -7.17 5.19 10.90
C LYS A 1064 -7.50 5.34 12.39
N GLU A 1065 -8.08 4.31 13.01
CA GLU A 1065 -8.40 4.28 14.44
C GLU A 1065 -7.19 3.88 15.32
N HIS A 1066 -6.05 3.52 14.72
CA HIS A 1066 -4.88 2.93 15.39
C HIS A 1066 -5.22 1.66 16.19
N ASP A 1067 -6.19 0.86 15.70
CA ASP A 1067 -6.56 -0.43 16.27
C ASP A 1067 -5.80 -1.57 15.58
N LEU A 1068 -5.17 -2.45 16.37
CA LEU A 1068 -4.34 -3.57 15.93
C LEU A 1068 -5.03 -4.93 16.06
N ASP A 1069 -6.32 -4.96 16.41
CA ASP A 1069 -7.09 -6.20 16.63
C ASP A 1069 -7.37 -6.98 15.34
N TRP A 1070 -7.17 -6.36 14.17
CA TRP A 1070 -7.29 -7.02 12.87
C TRP A 1070 -6.14 -7.97 12.54
N PHE A 1071 -5.01 -7.91 13.27
CA PHE A 1071 -3.93 -8.89 13.14
C PHE A 1071 -4.29 -10.22 13.83
N PRO A 1072 -3.91 -11.37 13.25
CA PRO A 1072 -4.09 -12.65 13.92
C PRO A 1072 -3.19 -12.71 15.17
N ARG A 1073 -3.76 -13.10 16.30
CA ARG A 1073 -3.06 -13.27 17.59
C ARG A 1073 -3.33 -14.66 18.12
N MET A 1074 -2.26 -15.44 18.34
CA MET A 1074 -2.28 -16.81 18.84
C MET A 1074 -3.17 -17.76 18.03
N ARG A 1075 -3.36 -17.50 16.73
CA ARG A 1075 -4.18 -18.31 15.81
C ARG A 1075 -3.71 -18.18 14.37
N ALA A 1076 -4.02 -19.18 13.55
CA ALA A 1076 -3.78 -19.22 12.11
C ALA A 1076 -4.85 -20.11 11.44
N MET A 1077 -5.23 -19.82 10.20
CA MET A 1077 -6.28 -20.60 9.52
C MET A 1077 -5.88 -22.06 9.31
N SER A 1078 -4.60 -22.32 9.03
CA SER A 1078 -4.03 -23.66 8.86
C SER A 1078 -4.14 -24.55 10.11
N LEU A 1079 -4.35 -23.96 11.29
CA LEU A 1079 -4.57 -24.67 12.56
C LEU A 1079 -6.06 -24.78 12.95
N ALA A 1080 -6.90 -23.87 12.47
CA ALA A 1080 -8.32 -23.80 12.82
C ALA A 1080 -9.17 -24.95 12.23
N ILE A 1081 -8.67 -25.62 11.19
CA ILE A 1081 -9.38 -26.75 10.53
C ILE A 1081 -9.62 -27.93 11.51
N ASP A 1082 -8.80 -28.07 12.56
CA ASP A 1082 -8.94 -29.11 13.59
C ASP A 1082 -9.85 -28.71 14.78
N GLU A 1083 -10.25 -27.44 14.91
CA GLU A 1083 -11.11 -27.02 16.04
C GLU A 1083 -12.48 -27.71 15.98
N GLY A 1084 -12.96 -28.11 14.80
CA GLY A 1084 -14.24 -28.82 14.64
C GLY A 1084 -14.29 -30.17 15.37
N GLU A 1085 -13.19 -30.92 15.46
CA GLU A 1085 -13.14 -32.18 16.22
C GLU A 1085 -13.03 -31.94 17.73
N SER A 1086 -12.27 -30.92 18.14
CA SER A 1086 -12.12 -30.55 19.56
C SER A 1086 -13.41 -29.95 20.13
N GLU A 1087 -14.07 -29.03 19.42
CA GLU A 1087 -15.33 -28.42 19.82
C GLU A 1087 -16.47 -29.46 19.91
N GLN A 1088 -16.53 -30.43 19.00
CA GLN A 1088 -17.47 -31.54 19.12
C GLN A 1088 -17.20 -32.38 20.37
N SER A 1089 -15.93 -32.58 20.74
CA SER A 1089 -15.56 -33.29 21.97
C SER A 1089 -15.96 -32.51 23.24
N GLU A 1090 -15.82 -31.18 23.22
CA GLU A 1090 -16.21 -30.30 24.33
C GLU A 1090 -17.73 -30.17 24.46
N ILE A 1091 -18.46 -30.02 23.35
CA ILE A 1091 -19.93 -30.02 23.32
C ILE A 1091 -20.47 -31.34 23.85
N LYS A 1092 -19.86 -32.47 23.46
CA LYS A 1092 -20.23 -33.79 23.97
C LYS A 1092 -19.98 -33.92 25.48
N ASN A 1093 -18.84 -33.43 25.98
CA ASN A 1093 -18.54 -33.37 27.41
C ASN A 1093 -19.51 -32.47 28.19
N LEU A 1094 -19.91 -31.33 27.63
CA LEU A 1094 -20.90 -30.43 28.22
C LEU A 1094 -22.30 -31.07 28.24
N GLN A 1095 -22.66 -31.78 27.19
CA GLN A 1095 -23.92 -32.53 27.10
C GLN A 1095 -23.97 -33.65 28.14
N GLU A 1096 -22.85 -34.34 28.39
CA GLU A 1096 -22.73 -35.37 29.44
C GLU A 1096 -22.82 -34.77 30.86
N LYS A 1097 -22.23 -33.58 31.08
CA LYS A 1097 -22.41 -32.81 32.32
C LYS A 1097 -23.86 -32.34 32.52
N LEU A 1098 -24.55 -31.95 31.45
CA LEU A 1098 -25.96 -31.55 31.53
C LEU A 1098 -26.87 -32.76 31.83
N GLU A 1099 -26.59 -33.92 31.24
CA GLU A 1099 -27.37 -35.13 31.49
C GLU A 1099 -27.16 -35.64 32.92
N SER A 1100 -25.92 -35.61 33.44
CA SER A 1100 -25.62 -36.00 34.82
C SER A 1100 -26.25 -35.06 35.85
N THR A 1101 -26.25 -33.74 35.62
CA THR A 1101 -26.95 -32.78 36.48
C THR A 1101 -28.46 -32.96 36.41
N THR A 1102 -29.03 -33.23 35.24
CA THR A 1102 -30.46 -33.51 35.08
C THR A 1102 -30.87 -34.78 35.83
N ARG A 1103 -30.06 -35.85 35.76
CA ARG A 1103 -30.26 -37.07 36.56
C ARG A 1103 -30.20 -36.79 38.05
N LEU A 1104 -29.23 -35.99 38.50
CA LEU A 1104 -29.11 -35.63 39.92
C LEU A 1104 -30.35 -34.87 40.40
N VAL A 1105 -30.86 -33.91 39.62
CA VAL A 1105 -32.08 -33.16 39.93
C VAL A 1105 -33.29 -34.09 39.99
N TYR A 1106 -33.40 -35.04 39.06
CA TYR A 1106 -34.47 -36.04 39.09
C TYR A 1106 -34.40 -36.92 40.34
N THR A 1107 -33.21 -37.42 40.71
CA THR A 1107 -33.02 -38.20 41.93
C THR A 1107 -33.32 -37.40 43.19
N LEU A 1108 -32.91 -36.13 43.25
CA LEU A 1108 -33.16 -35.26 44.39
C LEU A 1108 -34.67 -34.95 44.53
N SER A 1109 -35.34 -34.72 43.39
CA SER A 1109 -36.80 -34.54 43.33
C SER A 1109 -37.51 -35.79 43.85
N GLN A 1110 -37.07 -36.98 43.40
CA GLN A 1110 -37.62 -38.26 43.84
C GLN A 1110 -37.44 -38.46 45.35
N GLN A 1111 -36.25 -38.18 45.89
CA GLN A 1111 -35.97 -38.24 47.33
C GLN A 1111 -36.85 -37.27 48.13
N LEU A 1112 -37.12 -36.07 47.61
CA LEU A 1112 -38.02 -35.10 48.23
C LEU A 1112 -39.47 -35.58 48.25
N THR A 1113 -39.94 -36.21 47.17
CA THR A 1113 -41.28 -36.84 47.15
C THR A 1113 -41.37 -38.01 48.11
N ASP A 1114 -40.37 -38.89 48.17
CA ASP A 1114 -40.35 -40.03 49.09
C ASP A 1114 -40.34 -39.54 50.55
N LEU A 1115 -39.53 -38.52 50.87
CA LEU A 1115 -39.48 -37.92 52.20
C LEU A 1115 -40.82 -37.27 52.56
N LYS A 1116 -41.49 -36.62 51.61
CA LYS A 1116 -42.83 -36.06 51.81
C LYS A 1116 -43.85 -37.16 52.08
N GLU A 1117 -43.83 -38.26 51.34
CA GLU A 1117 -44.71 -39.40 51.59
C GLU A 1117 -44.47 -40.01 52.98
N GLN A 1118 -43.21 -40.28 53.35
CA GLN A 1118 -42.85 -40.77 54.68
C GLN A 1118 -43.31 -39.83 55.79
N MET A 1119 -43.15 -38.51 55.62
CA MET A 1119 -43.64 -37.51 56.58
C MET A 1119 -45.17 -37.51 56.70
N THR A 1120 -45.89 -37.69 55.60
CA THR A 1120 -47.35 -37.81 55.63
C THR A 1120 -47.81 -39.13 56.26
N GLU A 1121 -47.10 -40.22 56.02
CA GLU A 1121 -47.40 -41.52 56.60
C GLU A 1121 -47.11 -41.54 58.11
N HIS A 1122 -45.98 -40.98 58.54
CA HIS A 1122 -45.67 -40.77 59.96
C HIS A 1122 -46.70 -39.86 60.64
N ARG A 1123 -47.19 -38.82 59.94
CA ARG A 1123 -48.30 -37.99 60.43
C ARG A 1123 -49.61 -38.78 60.56
N LYS A 1124 -49.94 -39.64 59.60
CA LYS A 1124 -51.10 -40.54 59.66
C LYS A 1124 -50.95 -41.55 60.80
N GLN A 1125 -49.77 -42.14 61.01
CA GLN A 1125 -49.49 -43.02 62.15
C GLN A 1125 -49.65 -42.28 63.48
N ARG A 1126 -49.10 -41.07 63.62
CA ARG A 1126 -49.31 -40.22 64.82
C ARG A 1126 -50.77 -39.88 65.03
N GLN A 1127 -51.54 -39.59 63.98
CA GLN A 1127 -52.98 -39.38 64.09
C GLN A 1127 -53.73 -40.66 64.48
N ARG A 1128 -53.29 -41.84 64.00
CA ARG A 1128 -53.82 -43.14 64.45
C ARG A 1128 -53.53 -43.41 65.92
N ILE A 1129 -52.32 -43.11 66.37
CA ILE A 1129 -51.91 -43.19 67.79
C ILE A 1129 -52.68 -42.16 68.62
N GLY A 1130 -53.00 -40.98 68.08
CA GLY A 1130 -53.83 -39.98 68.76
C GLY A 1130 -55.34 -40.31 68.79
N LEU A 1131 -55.84 -41.08 67.82
CA LEU A 1131 -57.22 -41.60 67.77
C LEU A 1131 -57.44 -42.78 68.72
N LEU A 1132 -56.39 -43.53 69.02
CA LEU A 1132 -56.33 -44.43 70.15
C LEU A 1132 -56.07 -43.57 71.41
N GLY A 1133 -57.14 -43.14 72.09
CA GLY A 1133 -57.05 -42.32 73.30
C GLY A 1133 -56.12 -42.88 74.39
N PRO A 1134 -55.91 -42.18 75.52
CA PRO A 1134 -54.80 -42.39 76.47
C PRO A 1134 -54.71 -43.79 77.15
N HIS A 1135 -55.56 -44.73 76.79
CA HIS A 1135 -55.68 -46.05 77.40
C HIS A 1135 -54.98 -47.20 76.64
N SER A 1136 -54.23 -46.92 75.57
CA SER A 1136 -53.36 -47.92 74.92
C SER A 1136 -51.88 -47.52 74.83
N ALA A 1137 -51.48 -46.38 75.41
CA ALA A 1137 -50.08 -45.96 75.50
C ALA A 1137 -49.30 -46.69 76.63
N SER A 1138 -49.97 -47.34 77.58
CA SER A 1138 -49.34 -48.14 78.63
C SER A 1138 -49.08 -49.60 78.24
N ALA A 1139 -49.70 -50.10 77.17
CA ALA A 1139 -49.61 -51.51 76.76
C ALA A 1139 -48.57 -51.79 75.66
N LEU A 1140 -48.07 -50.76 74.95
CA LEU A 1140 -47.07 -50.92 73.88
C LEU A 1140 -45.61 -50.69 74.33
N ASN A 1141 -45.39 -50.08 75.51
CA ASN A 1141 -44.05 -49.86 76.05
C ASN A 1141 -43.34 -51.16 76.50
N ASN A 1142 -44.06 -52.30 76.55
CA ASN A 1142 -43.51 -53.60 76.93
C ASN A 1142 -43.22 -54.53 75.73
N SER A 1143 -43.45 -54.11 74.47
CA SER A 1143 -43.23 -54.99 73.30
C SER A 1143 -42.14 -54.53 72.32
N LEU A 1144 -41.36 -53.50 72.64
CA LEU A 1144 -40.26 -53.01 71.80
C LEU A 1144 -38.87 -53.26 72.40
N THR A 1145 -38.77 -53.97 73.53
CA THR A 1145 -37.49 -54.36 74.15
C THR A 1145 -36.87 -55.65 73.59
N THR A 1146 -37.43 -56.25 72.54
CA THR A 1146 -36.87 -57.46 71.94
C THR A 1146 -37.27 -57.57 70.47
N ASN A 1147 -36.42 -57.10 69.55
CA ASN A 1147 -35.87 -57.90 68.44
C ASN A 1147 -35.14 -57.03 67.40
N ASN A 1148 -33.90 -57.45 67.13
CA ASN A 1148 -33.06 -57.18 65.95
C ASN A 1148 -32.15 -55.96 65.94
N PHE A 1149 -31.11 -56.04 66.80
CA PHE A 1149 -29.74 -55.73 66.37
C PHE A 1149 -29.23 -56.88 65.48
N LYS A 1150 -29.11 -56.61 64.18
CA LYS A 1150 -28.08 -57.15 63.29
C LYS A 1150 -27.98 -56.21 62.09
N ILE A 1151 -26.99 -55.32 62.18
CA ILE A 1151 -26.38 -54.64 61.03
C ILE A 1151 -25.53 -55.69 60.30
#